data_AF-A0A9P1D8U5-F1
#
_entry.id   AF-A0A9P1D8U5-F1
#
_cell.length_a   1.000
_cell.length_b   1.000
_cell.length_c   1.000
_cell.angle_alpha   90.00
_cell.angle_beta   90.00
_cell.angle_gamma   90.00
#
_symmetry.space_group_name_H-M   'P 1'
#
loop_
_entity.id
_entity.type
_entity.pdbx_description
1 polymer ?
#
loop_
_entity_poly.entity_id
_entity_poly.type
_entity_poly.pdbx_seq_one_letter_code
_entity_poly.pdbx_strand_id
1 'polypeptide(L)'
;MGAEVNGLDGTVGVPLEKKMETAFFAIWFLGLDRPPIKILLMVLGRLVRRFEFRRPLMCLLSTVWPKEGPKVRKPLSAKGVQELLHSVCMLGLAGADLRAPISGLVTCSDASEHGGGICSSGRLTDLGMAELNKLQSPEYKRTRCAAFQPQGAVSMQNDKGPRVVVISLFDGIAALMCALCRLECRVVAFASSEVDKACCRLVRRRWPGVMELGDVRKVTASMLETLSRSVGYQIDFVLCGGGSPCQDLTALLAGREGLAGARSKLFFEMPRIFQDLKRAFACPIFTFVENVFSMTKESRDQFSETLGHQPVLIDCTAFSKCRRPRLFWVDWPITARGQEEMVEHDTYREWKFPDLCTDPNWWLDNGCSHSSNMPLPTFTRALPRSTPPRQPAGVQTASSDAIQRWSADNYRFQVYQYEVWHLVKRPDGVLRVPSVMEREKLMGFPAGYVSEGLSPKLTMMEAFDQGACMLGNSFNVYCITFLLDELLAHFSTTHKPRQLDRILARDEVASTAWCVKPQFVTNSSPDTHACMLVQEFLRQGDRGGGLGYLQGEDFQPPSSKSYSEAFLPAACRGNQAGCCVRSKWGQSVGPAFKMGKTTTHQQEQLRQARKEKRSGLTLGDKVLSPSLHGRYAVAAARILNFWRNSNTMPKTWEDFDVAAAQFLEHVFSEGYPKGYGSDGLAALQHFVPEVAGKLRHSWRLLKSWQKMEPPVRVLPISPLMVVAISGACARLGYVSAAAAFLVAFDALLRPGELYALQKQHVTWAGGKAILSLHGTKTGQRKAATEMVVCHSHVTNVWLWLALKNKKPKDKLLDCSPADLRHLFHTTIQHLQVAGHFSLYSFRRGGATWHFISEQSMEATLLRGRWVSTTTARIYLQDAAATLSHLQISDAQRSYMKVGDSLYRQDSQKLRQVDRLFLHCAALSFREPFPMSPERHEPPVRSTAAPMPAEMSSFILHLEAQDGDSERLKAEVLSRSPVWTP
;
A
#
# COMPACT_ATOMS: atom_id res chain seq x y z
N MET A 1 5.39 2.26 15.29
CA MET A 1 3.97 2.16 15.69
C MET A 1 3.59 3.45 16.42
N GLY A 2 3.68 4.59 15.71
CA GLY A 2 4.02 5.91 16.27
C GLY A 2 3.31 6.31 17.56
N ALA A 3 4.09 6.86 18.50
CA ALA A 3 3.59 7.65 19.62
C ALA A 3 3.41 9.09 19.15
N GLU A 4 2.37 9.77 19.63
CA GLU A 4 2.20 11.21 19.49
C GLU A 4 2.89 11.87 20.69
N VAL A 5 3.86 12.73 20.42
CA VAL A 5 4.61 13.48 21.44
C VAL A 5 4.26 14.94 21.28
N ASN A 6 3.70 15.55 22.33
CA ASN A 6 3.49 16.98 22.41
C ASN A 6 4.56 17.59 23.32
N GLY A 7 5.59 18.20 22.71
CA GLY A 7 6.71 18.79 23.45
C GLY A 7 6.33 20.03 24.27
N LEU A 8 5.28 20.76 23.88
CA LEU A 8 4.79 21.94 24.59
C LEU A 8 4.07 21.55 25.88
N ASP A 9 3.18 20.55 25.80
CA ASP A 9 2.41 20.07 26.95
C ASP A 9 3.18 19.02 27.77
N GLY A 10 4.24 18.43 27.19
CA GLY A 10 5.06 17.40 27.84
C GLY A 10 4.38 16.04 27.88
N THR A 11 3.40 15.79 27.02
CA THR A 11 2.62 14.53 27.03
C THR A 11 3.05 13.60 25.90
N VAL A 12 3.07 12.30 26.18
CA VAL A 12 3.21 11.24 25.18
C VAL A 12 1.99 10.33 25.21
N GLY A 13 1.47 9.97 24.04
CA GLY A 13 0.33 9.09 23.98
C GLY A 13 0.12 8.45 22.63
N VAL A 14 -1.03 7.81 22.49
CA VAL A 14 -1.46 7.19 21.24
C VAL A 14 -1.97 8.28 20.30
N PRO A 15 -1.59 8.29 19.00
CA PRO A 15 -2.16 9.19 18.02
C PRO A 15 -3.69 9.13 17.99
N LEU A 16 -4.35 10.28 17.87
CA LEU A 16 -5.81 10.38 17.90
C LEU A 16 -6.49 9.42 16.90
N GLU A 17 -5.98 9.33 15.68
CA GLU A 17 -6.48 8.42 14.64
C GLU A 17 -6.48 6.95 15.12
N LYS A 18 -5.41 6.53 15.82
CA LYS A 18 -5.27 5.17 16.35
C LYS A 18 -6.15 4.91 17.58
N LYS A 19 -6.46 5.94 18.37
CA LYS A 19 -7.48 5.85 19.44
C LYS A 19 -8.86 5.65 18.82
N MET A 20 -9.21 6.45 17.81
CA MET A 20 -10.49 6.35 17.10
C MET A 20 -10.67 5.00 16.39
N GLU A 21 -9.66 4.53 15.65
CA GLU A 21 -9.67 3.19 15.04
C GLU A 21 -9.93 2.06 16.06
N THR A 22 -9.39 2.21 17.28
CA THR A 22 -9.55 1.20 18.34
C THR A 22 -10.95 1.28 18.94
N ALA A 23 -11.44 2.49 19.21
CA ALA A 23 -12.79 2.75 19.70
C ALA A 23 -13.85 2.23 18.73
N PHE A 24 -13.77 2.60 17.44
CA PHE A 24 -14.71 2.14 16.42
C PHE A 24 -14.69 0.62 16.25
N PHE A 25 -13.50 0.01 16.26
CA PHE A 25 -13.39 -1.44 16.13
C PHE A 25 -13.98 -2.18 17.33
N ALA A 26 -13.78 -1.67 18.55
CA ALA A 26 -14.38 -2.22 19.76
C ALA A 26 -15.90 -2.04 19.81
N ILE A 27 -16.42 -0.86 19.44
CA ILE A 27 -17.87 -0.59 19.37
C ILE A 27 -18.53 -1.48 18.31
N TRP A 28 -17.93 -1.60 17.13
CA TRP A 28 -18.40 -2.51 16.09
C TRP A 28 -18.43 -3.96 16.58
N PHE A 29 -17.37 -4.39 17.27
CA PHE A 29 -17.29 -5.73 17.86
C PHE A 29 -18.39 -5.97 18.91
N LEU A 30 -18.70 -4.98 19.75
CA LEU A 30 -19.79 -5.05 20.73
C LEU A 30 -21.19 -5.12 20.09
N GLY A 31 -21.34 -4.64 18.85
CA GLY A 31 -22.58 -4.76 18.08
C GLY A 31 -22.83 -6.16 17.49
N LEU A 32 -21.92 -7.12 17.68
CA LEU A 32 -22.06 -8.49 17.20
C LEU A 32 -22.71 -9.37 18.28
N ASP A 33 -23.74 -10.12 17.90
CA ASP A 33 -24.44 -11.04 18.80
C ASP A 33 -23.54 -12.23 19.23
N ARG A 34 -22.80 -12.82 18.28
CA ARG A 34 -21.88 -13.95 18.52
C ARG A 34 -20.52 -13.76 17.84
N PRO A 35 -19.70 -12.83 18.34
CA PRO A 35 -18.43 -12.52 17.69
C PRO A 35 -17.43 -13.69 17.79
N PRO A 36 -16.56 -13.87 16.79
CA PRO A 36 -15.43 -14.78 16.89
C PRO A 36 -14.42 -14.31 17.94
N ILE A 37 -13.91 -15.23 18.75
CA ILE A 37 -12.88 -14.96 19.76
C ILE A 37 -11.61 -14.37 19.13
N LYS A 38 -11.27 -14.74 17.89
CA LYS A 38 -10.17 -14.09 17.15
C LYS A 38 -10.33 -12.57 17.07
N ILE A 39 -11.54 -12.07 16.83
CA ILE A 39 -11.79 -10.63 16.74
C ILE A 39 -11.68 -9.99 18.13
N LEU A 40 -12.16 -10.68 19.17
CA LEU A 40 -11.97 -10.24 20.56
C LEU A 40 -10.49 -10.06 20.89
N LEU A 41 -9.65 -11.05 20.58
CA LEU A 41 -8.19 -10.98 20.79
C LEU A 41 -7.56 -9.83 19.99
N MET A 42 -8.07 -9.51 18.81
CA MET A 42 -7.62 -8.34 18.04
C MET A 42 -7.99 -7.02 18.72
N VAL A 43 -9.21 -6.92 19.27
CA VAL A 43 -9.65 -5.75 20.04
C VAL A 43 -8.79 -5.60 21.30
N LEU A 44 -8.63 -6.67 22.08
CA LEU A 44 -7.80 -6.68 23.29
C LEU A 44 -6.35 -6.36 23.01
N GLY A 45 -5.75 -6.94 21.97
CA GLY A 45 -4.38 -6.63 21.56
C GLY A 45 -4.21 -5.16 21.18
N ARG A 46 -5.22 -4.54 20.55
CA ARG A 46 -5.21 -3.09 20.31
C ARG A 46 -5.31 -2.33 21.63
N LEU A 47 -6.28 -2.62 22.49
CA LEU A 47 -6.46 -1.94 23.78
C LEU A 47 -5.20 -2.00 24.65
N VAL A 48 -4.59 -3.18 24.81
CA VAL A 48 -3.33 -3.37 25.56
C VAL A 48 -2.24 -2.42 25.05
N ARG A 49 -2.04 -2.35 23.73
CA ARG A 49 -1.05 -1.43 23.13
C ARG A 49 -1.30 0.04 23.41
N ARG A 50 -2.56 0.44 23.55
CA ARG A 50 -2.91 1.84 23.85
C ARG A 50 -2.73 2.09 25.35
N PHE A 51 -3.12 1.13 26.18
CA PHE A 51 -2.97 1.19 27.63
C PHE A 51 -1.51 1.09 28.10
N GLU A 52 -0.56 0.69 27.25
CA GLU A 52 0.88 0.78 27.57
C GLU A 52 1.31 2.20 27.97
N PHE A 53 0.70 3.25 27.40
CA PHE A 53 0.95 4.66 27.77
C PHE A 53 0.32 5.06 29.11
N ARG A 54 -0.56 4.24 29.67
CA ARG A 54 -1.18 4.43 30.99
C ARG A 54 -1.53 3.06 31.58
N ARG A 55 -0.50 2.30 31.97
CA ARG A 55 -0.61 0.89 32.39
C ARG A 55 -1.74 0.58 33.38
N PRO A 56 -2.09 1.45 34.36
CA PRO A 56 -3.22 1.18 35.25
C PRO A 56 -4.53 0.89 34.54
N LEU A 57 -4.76 1.40 33.32
CA LEU A 57 -5.95 1.10 32.53
C LEU A 57 -6.11 -0.39 32.18
N MET A 58 -5.02 -1.17 32.23
CA MET A 58 -5.09 -2.62 31.99
C MET A 58 -5.92 -3.36 33.04
N CYS A 59 -6.16 -2.78 34.22
CA CYS A 59 -7.05 -3.38 35.23
C CYS A 59 -8.50 -3.53 34.74
N LEU A 60 -8.90 -2.76 33.72
CA LEU A 60 -10.21 -2.86 33.08
C LEU A 60 -10.38 -4.18 32.32
N LEU A 61 -9.29 -4.87 31.96
CA LEU A 61 -9.30 -6.09 31.14
C LEU A 61 -9.15 -7.33 32.02
N SER A 62 -10.08 -7.55 32.94
CA SER A 62 -9.97 -8.62 33.94
C SER A 62 -10.65 -9.92 33.54
N THR A 63 -11.86 -9.84 32.97
CA THR A 63 -12.70 -11.01 32.66
C THR A 63 -12.93 -11.21 31.16
N VAL A 64 -12.59 -10.22 30.36
CA VAL A 64 -12.74 -10.24 28.90
C VAL A 64 -11.76 -11.19 28.19
N TRP A 65 -10.71 -11.67 28.86
CA TRP A 65 -9.76 -12.62 28.27
C TRP A 65 -10.40 -13.99 28.02
N PRO A 66 -10.43 -14.47 26.76
CA PRO A 66 -11.06 -15.74 26.43
C PRO A 66 -10.21 -16.92 26.89
N LYS A 67 -10.84 -17.95 27.45
CA LYS A 67 -10.19 -19.24 27.78
C LYS A 67 -10.23 -20.23 26.62
N GLU A 68 -11.04 -19.95 25.61
CA GLU A 68 -11.27 -20.83 24.47
C GLU A 68 -10.48 -20.43 23.21
N GLY A 69 -10.38 -21.36 22.26
CA GLY A 69 -9.62 -21.15 21.03
C GLY A 69 -10.21 -20.06 20.10
N PRO A 70 -9.37 -19.43 19.25
CA PRO A 70 -9.74 -18.26 18.45
C PRO A 70 -10.85 -18.50 17.39
N LYS A 71 -11.16 -19.76 17.08
CA LYS A 71 -12.21 -20.14 16.11
C LYS A 71 -13.62 -20.16 16.72
N VAL A 72 -13.74 -20.16 18.04
CA VAL A 72 -15.03 -20.21 18.76
C VAL A 72 -15.79 -18.90 18.58
N ARG A 73 -17.12 -18.97 18.47
CA ARG A 73 -18.04 -17.83 18.44
C ARG A 73 -19.02 -17.95 19.59
N LYS A 74 -19.13 -16.91 20.41
CA LYS A 74 -20.05 -16.87 21.55
C LYS A 74 -20.41 -15.43 21.90
N PRO A 75 -21.55 -15.18 22.55
CA PRO A 75 -21.84 -13.87 23.12
C PRO A 75 -20.82 -13.53 24.22
N LEU A 76 -20.58 -12.23 24.42
CA LEU A 76 -19.81 -11.75 25.57
C LEU A 76 -20.68 -11.82 26.83
N SER A 77 -20.03 -12.05 27.97
CA SER A 77 -20.69 -11.85 29.26
C SER A 77 -21.02 -10.37 29.46
N ALA A 78 -22.05 -10.06 30.25
CA ALA A 78 -22.39 -8.67 30.59
C ALA A 78 -21.19 -7.91 31.17
N LYS A 79 -20.38 -8.59 32.01
CA LYS A 79 -19.14 -8.04 32.55
C LYS A 79 -18.09 -7.76 31.47
N GLY A 80 -17.93 -8.67 30.50
CA GLY A 80 -17.02 -8.47 29.37
C GLY A 80 -17.45 -7.32 28.44
N VAL A 81 -18.76 -7.14 28.24
CA VAL A 81 -19.32 -5.97 27.52
C VAL A 81 -18.99 -4.67 28.27
N GLN A 82 -19.22 -4.65 29.58
CA GLN A 82 -18.94 -3.50 30.43
C GLN A 82 -17.44 -3.15 30.44
N GLU A 83 -16.56 -4.14 30.58
CA GLU A 83 -15.10 -3.95 30.54
C GLU A 83 -14.63 -3.33 29.22
N LEU A 84 -15.16 -3.78 28.09
CA LEU A 84 -14.83 -3.21 26.77
C LEU A 84 -15.38 -1.80 26.59
N LEU A 85 -16.61 -1.53 27.03
CA LEU A 85 -17.19 -0.18 26.98
C LEU A 85 -16.39 0.80 27.82
N HIS A 86 -16.08 0.43 29.07
CA HIS A 86 -15.22 1.24 29.94
C HIS A 86 -13.84 1.45 29.31
N SER A 87 -13.26 0.40 28.72
CA SER A 87 -11.97 0.50 28.04
C SER A 87 -12.01 1.52 26.89
N VAL A 88 -13.09 1.54 26.10
CA VAL A 88 -13.29 2.53 25.02
C VAL A 88 -13.43 3.95 25.58
N CYS A 89 -14.22 4.15 26.62
CA CYS A 89 -14.38 5.46 27.27
C CYS A 89 -13.05 5.97 27.84
N MET A 90 -12.21 5.07 28.37
CA MET A 90 -10.93 5.42 29.00
C MET A 90 -9.78 5.58 28.00
N LEU A 91 -9.99 5.37 26.69
CA LEU A 91 -8.96 5.59 25.66
C LEU A 91 -8.46 7.04 25.62
N GLY A 92 -9.27 8.02 26.04
CA GLY A 92 -8.85 9.41 26.17
C GLY A 92 -7.66 9.57 27.13
N LEU A 93 -7.65 8.76 28.20
CA LEU A 93 -6.63 8.76 29.25
C LEU A 93 -5.41 7.89 28.94
N ALA A 94 -5.37 7.26 27.76
CA ALA A 94 -4.24 6.45 27.28
C ALA A 94 -3.07 7.35 26.83
N GLY A 95 -2.47 8.04 27.81
CA GLY A 95 -1.33 8.93 27.67
C GLY A 95 -0.58 9.09 28.99
N ALA A 96 0.69 9.46 28.90
CA ALA A 96 1.56 9.76 30.02
C ALA A 96 2.02 11.22 29.95
N ASP A 97 2.12 11.83 31.12
CA ASP A 97 2.79 13.11 31.29
C ASP A 97 4.27 12.84 31.59
N LEU A 98 5.16 13.27 30.69
CA LEU A 98 6.61 13.13 30.84
C LEU A 98 7.18 14.05 31.91
N ARG A 99 6.43 15.06 32.35
CA ARG A 99 6.80 16.03 33.40
C ARG A 99 6.26 15.63 34.78
N ALA A 100 5.45 14.58 34.87
CA ALA A 100 4.91 14.09 36.15
C ALA A 100 6.03 13.75 37.15
N PRO A 101 5.89 14.12 38.44
CA PRO A 101 6.92 13.83 39.45
C PRO A 101 7.09 12.31 39.59
N ILE A 102 8.34 11.89 39.79
CA ILE A 102 8.67 10.47 39.98
C ILE A 102 8.15 10.04 41.35
N SER A 103 7.41 8.93 41.43
CA SER A 103 6.98 8.38 42.71
C SER A 103 8.17 7.72 43.42
N GLY A 104 8.28 7.91 44.75
CA GLY A 104 9.23 7.16 45.57
C GLY A 104 8.82 5.70 45.82
N LEU A 105 7.63 5.31 45.35
CA LEU A 105 7.14 3.94 45.47
C LEU A 105 7.73 3.06 44.37
N VAL A 106 8.55 2.09 44.74
CA VAL A 106 9.06 1.07 43.82
C VAL A 106 8.12 -0.13 43.84
N THR A 107 7.59 -0.50 42.68
CA THR A 107 6.74 -1.69 42.52
C THR A 107 7.40 -2.69 41.59
N CYS A 108 7.35 -3.97 41.93
CA CYS A 108 7.74 -5.07 41.07
C CYS A 108 6.54 -5.99 40.86
N SER A 109 6.32 -6.44 39.63
CA SER A 109 5.33 -7.47 39.32
C SER A 109 6.00 -8.58 38.54
N ASP A 110 5.78 -9.84 38.91
CA ASP A 110 6.24 -10.97 38.11
C ASP A 110 5.35 -11.19 36.87
N ALA A 111 5.89 -11.90 35.89
CA ALA A 111 5.14 -12.39 34.75
C ALA A 111 5.22 -13.92 34.76
N SER A 112 4.42 -14.55 35.63
CA SER A 112 4.32 -16.01 35.73
C SER A 112 3.06 -16.54 35.04
N GLU A 113 3.18 -17.73 34.45
CA GLU A 113 2.06 -18.43 33.81
C GLU A 113 1.10 -19.08 34.83
N HIS A 114 1.48 -19.13 36.11
CA HIS A 114 0.78 -19.88 37.16
C HIS A 114 0.34 -19.01 38.35
N GLY A 115 0.57 -17.68 38.30
CA GLY A 115 0.22 -16.72 39.34
C GLY A 115 0.84 -15.35 39.07
N GLY A 116 0.33 -14.29 39.71
CA GLY A 116 0.89 -12.94 39.63
C GLY A 116 1.27 -12.42 41.01
N GLY A 117 2.55 -12.15 41.25
CA GLY A 117 3.04 -11.52 42.47
C GLY A 117 3.25 -10.02 42.25
N ILE A 118 2.74 -9.18 43.16
CA ILE A 118 3.02 -7.74 43.19
C ILE A 118 3.68 -7.43 44.53
N CYS A 119 4.85 -6.81 44.48
CA CYS A 119 5.57 -6.30 45.65
C CYS A 119 5.73 -4.80 45.52
N SER A 120 5.57 -4.07 46.63
CA SER A 120 5.88 -2.65 46.72
C SER A 120 6.88 -2.39 47.83
N SER A 121 7.83 -1.49 47.61
CA SER A 121 8.76 -1.04 48.64
C SER A 121 8.01 -0.35 49.78
N GLY A 122 8.31 -0.68 51.04
CA GLY A 122 7.78 0.05 52.20
C GLY A 122 8.40 1.44 52.36
N ARG A 123 9.67 1.61 51.97
CA ARG A 123 10.38 2.89 51.86
C ARG A 123 11.53 2.78 50.87
N LEU A 124 11.98 3.90 50.34
CA LEU A 124 13.28 3.98 49.70
C LEU A 124 14.39 3.92 50.75
N THR A 125 15.56 3.42 50.36
CA THR A 125 16.79 3.60 51.14
C THR A 125 17.18 5.07 51.17
N ASP A 126 18.08 5.47 52.07
CA ASP A 126 18.55 6.87 52.14
C ASP A 126 19.19 7.32 50.81
N LEU A 127 19.90 6.41 50.12
CA LEU A 127 20.39 6.63 48.76
C LEU A 127 19.25 6.83 47.75
N GLY A 128 18.19 6.00 47.83
CA GLY A 128 17.01 6.16 46.98
C GLY A 128 16.26 7.47 47.25
N MET A 129 16.16 7.89 48.51
CA MET A 129 15.58 9.18 48.89
C MET A 129 16.42 10.37 48.40
N ALA A 130 17.75 10.29 48.51
CA ALA A 130 18.66 11.30 47.98
C ALA A 130 18.52 11.43 46.46
N GLU A 131 18.47 10.31 45.73
CA GLU A 131 18.29 10.32 44.28
C GLU A 131 16.89 10.81 43.90
N LEU A 132 15.83 10.42 44.61
CA LEU A 132 14.48 10.94 44.40
C LEU A 132 14.42 12.46 44.58
N ASN A 133 15.04 12.98 45.66
CA ASN A 133 15.10 14.42 45.93
C ASN A 133 15.86 15.17 44.82
N LYS A 134 16.96 14.60 44.32
CA LYS A 134 17.71 15.13 43.16
C LYS A 134 16.84 15.15 41.90
N LEU A 135 16.18 14.03 41.57
CA LEU A 135 15.29 13.89 40.40
C LEU A 135 14.03 14.77 40.50
N GLN A 136 13.65 15.22 41.69
CA GLN A 136 12.52 16.12 41.91
C GLN A 136 12.94 17.58 42.15
N SER A 137 14.24 17.88 42.17
CA SER A 137 14.76 19.23 42.40
C SER A 137 14.28 20.21 41.32
N PRO A 138 14.11 21.50 41.64
CA PRO A 138 13.73 22.52 40.65
C PRO A 138 14.73 22.60 39.49
N GLU A 139 16.01 22.36 39.77
CA GLU A 139 17.09 22.36 38.80
C GLU A 139 16.98 21.17 37.82
N TYR A 140 16.74 19.96 38.34
CA TYR A 140 16.47 18.79 37.51
C TYR A 140 15.15 18.92 36.73
N LYS A 141 14.08 19.46 37.32
CA LYS A 141 12.80 19.68 36.63
C LYS A 141 12.91 20.68 35.47
N ARG A 142 13.74 21.73 35.60
CA ARG A 142 14.03 22.66 34.49
C ARG A 142 14.83 21.99 33.37
N THR A 143 15.75 21.10 33.71
CA THR A 143 16.59 20.39 32.72
C THR A 143 15.95 19.10 32.19
N ARG A 144 14.92 18.54 32.82
CA ARG A 144 14.30 17.25 32.46
C ARG A 144 13.79 17.17 31.02
N CYS A 145 13.29 18.28 30.48
CA CYS A 145 12.88 18.40 29.07
C CYS A 145 13.80 19.31 28.25
N ALA A 146 14.54 20.23 28.89
CA ALA A 146 15.54 21.06 28.21
C ALA A 146 16.84 20.29 27.87
N ALA A 147 17.07 19.16 28.54
CA ALA A 147 18.16 18.21 28.28
C ALA A 147 17.77 17.11 27.30
N PHE A 148 16.55 17.13 26.73
CA PHE A 148 16.37 16.53 25.41
C PHE A 148 16.96 17.52 24.40
N GLN A 149 18.28 17.63 24.40
CA GLN A 149 18.93 17.93 23.14
C GLN A 149 18.68 16.69 22.29
N PRO A 150 18.01 16.80 21.12
CA PRO A 150 18.31 15.83 20.09
C PRO A 150 19.79 16.06 19.80
N GLN A 151 20.67 15.37 20.53
CA GLN A 151 21.95 14.97 20.01
C GLN A 151 21.63 13.97 18.90
N GLY A 152 21.01 14.49 17.83
CA GLY A 152 21.19 13.90 16.53
C GLY A 152 22.70 13.81 16.36
N ALA A 153 23.14 12.65 15.91
CA ALA A 153 24.31 12.60 15.06
C ALA A 153 25.67 12.95 15.68
N VAL A 154 25.87 12.95 17.01
CA VAL A 154 27.24 13.13 17.50
C VAL A 154 28.00 11.82 17.29
N SER A 155 28.69 11.73 16.15
CA SER A 155 29.84 10.84 16.04
C SER A 155 30.82 11.24 17.13
N MET A 156 30.98 10.40 18.16
CA MET A 156 32.06 10.49 19.16
C MET A 156 33.45 10.44 18.50
N GLN A 157 33.55 10.16 17.19
CA GLN A 157 34.84 9.90 16.56
C GLN A 157 35.53 11.17 16.06
N ASN A 158 34.86 12.31 15.85
CA ASN A 158 35.56 13.55 15.45
C ASN A 158 34.83 14.84 15.90
N ASP A 159 35.31 15.46 16.98
CA ASP A 159 35.02 16.86 17.31
C ASP A 159 35.75 17.87 16.39
N LYS A 160 36.42 17.38 15.35
CA LYS A 160 37.21 18.16 14.39
C LYS A 160 36.51 18.16 13.02
N GLY A 161 36.36 19.35 12.44
CA GLY A 161 35.78 19.54 11.10
C GLY A 161 34.48 20.34 11.07
N PRO A 162 33.95 20.67 9.87
CA PRO A 162 32.74 21.47 9.73
C PRO A 162 31.48 20.70 10.15
N ARG A 163 30.47 21.44 10.61
CA ARG A 163 29.15 21.00 11.05
C ARG A 163 28.19 20.95 9.88
N VAL A 164 27.78 19.74 9.50
CA VAL A 164 27.05 19.48 8.25
C VAL A 164 25.62 19.02 8.55
N VAL A 165 24.64 19.63 7.88
CA VAL A 165 23.28 19.05 7.78
C VAL A 165 23.20 18.24 6.50
N VAL A 166 22.75 16.99 6.59
CA VAL A 166 22.68 16.08 5.44
C VAL A 166 21.23 15.85 5.05
N ILE A 167 20.92 16.05 3.77
CA ILE A 167 19.61 15.80 3.20
C ILE A 167 19.78 14.87 2.00
N SER A 168 19.46 13.60 2.19
CA SER A 168 19.62 12.59 1.16
C SER A 168 18.29 12.32 0.45
N LEU A 169 18.24 12.62 -0.85
CA LEU A 169 17.08 12.41 -1.72
C LEU A 169 17.25 11.09 -2.48
N PHE A 170 16.20 10.25 -2.51
CA PHE A 170 16.31 8.88 -3.02
C PHE A 170 17.39 8.09 -2.27
N ASP A 171 17.38 8.22 -0.94
CA ASP A 171 18.49 7.84 -0.06
C ASP A 171 18.88 6.37 -0.14
N GLY A 172 17.92 5.49 -0.46
CA GLY A 172 18.13 4.06 -0.48
C GLY A 172 18.63 3.57 0.87
N ILE A 173 19.88 3.11 0.91
CA ILE A 173 20.50 2.55 2.12
C ILE A 173 21.53 3.49 2.77
N ALA A 174 21.31 4.81 2.70
CA ALA A 174 22.13 5.83 3.37
C ALA A 174 23.63 5.79 3.02
N ALA A 175 23.95 5.53 1.76
CA ALA A 175 25.33 5.51 1.26
C ALA A 175 26.06 6.85 1.51
N LEU A 176 25.34 7.97 1.39
CA LEU A 176 25.85 9.30 1.68
C LEU A 176 26.31 9.44 3.14
N MET A 177 25.53 8.89 4.07
CA MET A 177 25.88 8.89 5.49
C MET A 177 27.10 8.03 5.77
N CYS A 178 27.17 6.83 5.17
CA CYS A 178 28.35 5.98 5.28
C CYS A 178 29.62 6.68 4.78
N ALA A 179 29.53 7.45 3.70
CA ALA A 179 30.67 8.21 3.17
C ALA A 179 31.12 9.31 4.14
N LEU A 180 30.19 10.09 4.69
CA LEU A 180 30.53 11.14 5.66
C LEU A 180 31.13 10.60 6.96
N CYS A 181 30.70 9.42 7.41
CA CYS A 181 31.29 8.77 8.58
C CYS A 181 32.79 8.45 8.41
N ARG A 182 33.30 8.41 7.17
CA ARG A 182 34.74 8.25 6.90
C ARG A 182 35.52 9.56 6.95
N LEU A 183 34.86 10.72 6.94
CA LEU A 183 35.55 12.00 6.75
C LEU A 183 35.62 12.82 8.05
N GLU A 184 36.51 13.82 8.08
CA GLU A 184 36.65 14.76 9.20
C GLU A 184 35.55 15.83 9.14
N CYS A 185 34.30 15.42 9.40
CA CYS A 185 33.18 16.33 9.52
C CYS A 185 32.25 15.89 10.65
N ARG A 186 31.54 16.87 11.22
CA ARG A 186 30.53 16.63 12.24
C ARG A 186 29.16 16.75 11.60
N VAL A 187 28.49 15.65 11.36
CA VAL A 187 27.10 15.73 10.93
C VAL A 187 26.23 16.13 12.12
N VAL A 188 25.41 17.18 11.99
CA VAL A 188 24.56 17.69 13.08
C VAL A 188 23.08 17.33 12.91
N ALA A 189 22.65 17.03 11.69
CA ALA A 189 21.32 16.52 11.40
C ALA A 189 21.32 15.69 10.11
N PHE A 190 20.41 14.72 10.04
CA PHE A 190 20.20 13.89 8.86
C PHE A 190 18.71 13.74 8.54
N ALA A 191 18.35 14.12 7.32
CA ALA A 191 17.05 13.91 6.73
C ALA A 191 17.14 12.99 5.50
N SER A 192 16.21 12.06 5.38
CA SER A 192 16.19 11.03 4.33
C SER A 192 14.83 11.03 3.63
N SER A 193 14.82 11.17 2.31
CA SER A 193 13.66 10.97 1.45
C SER A 193 13.77 9.62 0.74
N GLU A 194 13.02 8.63 1.23
CA GLU A 194 12.95 7.26 0.70
C GLU A 194 11.52 6.70 0.88
N VAL A 195 11.08 5.85 -0.06
CA VAL A 195 9.75 5.24 -0.08
C VAL A 195 9.78 3.71 0.08
N ASP A 196 10.91 3.07 -0.19
CA ASP A 196 11.10 1.65 0.04
C ASP A 196 11.16 1.35 1.54
N LYS A 197 10.14 0.64 2.02
CA LYS A 197 9.97 0.34 3.45
C LYS A 197 11.14 -0.43 4.04
N ALA A 198 11.83 -1.26 3.26
CA ALA A 198 12.94 -2.06 3.75
C ALA A 198 14.20 -1.21 3.89
N CYS A 199 14.46 -0.33 2.91
CA CYS A 199 15.47 0.72 3.00
C CYS A 199 15.23 1.64 4.20
N CYS A 200 14.03 2.22 4.36
CA CYS A 200 13.71 3.08 5.51
C CYS A 200 13.90 2.35 6.85
N ARG A 201 13.54 1.05 6.93
CA ARG A 201 13.77 0.26 8.16
C ARG A 201 15.25 0.08 8.47
N LEU A 202 16.07 -0.18 7.45
CA LEU A 202 17.51 -0.32 7.59
C LEU A 202 18.12 1.01 8.08
N VAL A 203 17.80 2.11 7.40
CA VAL A 203 18.30 3.45 7.73
C VAL A 203 17.86 3.83 9.14
N ARG A 204 16.60 3.66 9.52
CA ARG A 204 16.12 3.96 10.88
C ARG A 204 16.83 3.14 11.97
N ARG A 205 17.18 1.89 11.68
CA ARG A 205 17.89 1.00 12.63
C ARG A 205 19.35 1.44 12.83
N ARG A 206 20.01 1.87 11.75
CA ARG A 206 21.42 2.27 11.76
C ARG A 206 21.61 3.74 12.20
N TRP A 207 20.67 4.61 11.86
CA TRP A 207 20.59 6.02 12.22
C TRP A 207 19.30 6.34 13.00
N PRO A 208 19.21 5.97 14.28
CA PRO A 208 18.11 6.42 15.14
C PRO A 208 18.04 7.95 15.17
N GLY A 209 16.86 8.53 14.94
CA GLY A 209 16.69 9.98 14.88
C GLY A 209 16.79 10.59 13.47
N VAL A 210 17.00 9.79 12.42
CA VAL A 210 16.83 10.24 11.03
C VAL A 210 15.45 10.88 10.82
N MET A 211 15.41 12.04 10.18
CA MET A 211 14.17 12.69 9.79
C MET A 211 13.66 12.12 8.47
N GLU A 212 12.63 11.29 8.52
CA GLU A 212 12.07 10.65 7.33
C GLU A 212 11.13 11.61 6.59
N LEU A 213 11.59 12.17 5.48
CA LEU A 213 10.84 13.08 4.63
C LEU A 213 9.82 12.34 3.73
N GLY A 214 10.02 11.04 3.52
CA GLY A 214 9.14 10.20 2.72
C GLY A 214 9.28 10.43 1.21
N ASP A 215 8.16 10.47 0.49
CA ASP A 215 8.12 10.67 -0.96
C ASP A 215 8.65 12.05 -1.34
N VAL A 216 9.67 12.10 -2.21
CA VAL A 216 10.36 13.33 -2.64
C VAL A 216 9.40 14.42 -3.14
N ARG A 217 8.28 14.03 -3.79
CA ARG A 217 7.26 14.96 -4.32
C ARG A 217 6.46 15.67 -3.22
N LYS A 218 6.49 15.13 -2.01
CA LYS A 218 5.79 15.68 -0.85
C LYS A 218 6.70 16.53 0.03
N VAL A 219 7.98 16.64 -0.32
CA VAL A 219 8.92 17.53 0.37
C VAL A 219 8.56 18.97 0.04
N THR A 220 8.09 19.70 1.05
CA THR A 220 7.65 21.10 0.93
C THR A 220 8.66 22.05 1.57
N ALA A 221 8.67 23.31 1.13
CA ALA A 221 9.48 24.36 1.76
C ALA A 221 9.23 24.47 3.27
N SER A 222 7.98 24.39 3.73
CA SER A 222 7.63 24.43 5.16
C SER A 222 8.29 23.31 5.97
N MET A 223 8.40 22.10 5.41
CA MET A 223 9.11 20.99 6.07
C MET A 223 10.61 21.30 6.19
N LEU A 224 11.22 21.87 5.15
CA LEU A 224 12.64 22.23 5.15
C LEU A 224 12.95 23.40 6.09
N GLU A 225 12.06 24.39 6.18
CA GLU A 225 12.17 25.45 7.18
C GLU A 225 12.02 24.92 8.61
N THR A 226 11.11 23.97 8.82
CA THR A 226 10.94 23.31 10.12
C THR A 226 12.21 22.54 10.49
N LEU A 227 12.80 21.82 9.53
CA LEU A 227 14.10 21.16 9.69
C LEU A 227 15.16 22.20 10.10
N SER A 228 15.31 23.29 9.35
CA SER A 228 16.26 24.37 9.64
C SER A 228 16.11 24.93 11.06
N ARG A 229 14.86 25.22 11.49
CA ARG A 229 14.57 25.71 12.85
C ARG A 229 14.80 24.67 13.95
N SER A 230 14.64 23.38 13.62
CA SER A 230 14.81 22.28 14.59
C SER A 230 16.27 21.96 14.90
N VAL A 231 17.21 22.36 14.03
CA VAL A 231 18.64 22.17 14.25
C VAL A 231 19.12 23.22 15.26
N GLY A 232 19.19 22.84 16.53
CA GLY A 232 19.69 23.70 17.63
C GLY A 232 21.21 23.91 17.65
N TYR A 233 21.89 23.67 16.53
CA TYR A 233 23.34 23.83 16.37
C TYR A 233 23.63 24.87 15.29
N GLN A 234 24.76 25.55 15.41
CA GLN A 234 25.32 26.30 14.29
C GLN A 234 25.68 25.33 13.15
N ILE A 235 25.29 25.68 11.93
CA ILE A 235 25.48 24.87 10.73
C ILE A 235 26.53 25.56 9.86
N ASP A 236 27.61 24.85 9.51
CA ASP A 236 28.63 25.40 8.61
C ASP A 236 28.20 25.27 7.15
N PHE A 237 27.59 24.15 6.75
CA PHE A 237 26.90 24.03 5.47
C PHE A 237 25.85 22.91 5.46
N VAL A 238 24.96 22.94 4.47
CA VAL A 238 24.03 21.85 4.15
C VAL A 238 24.54 21.09 2.93
N LEU A 239 24.52 19.75 3.01
CA LEU A 239 24.79 18.86 1.91
C LEU A 239 23.49 18.19 1.47
N CYS A 240 23.07 18.41 0.23
CA CYS A 240 21.92 17.73 -0.35
C CYS A 240 22.29 16.90 -1.57
N GLY A 241 22.18 15.57 -1.46
CA GLY A 241 22.60 14.65 -2.51
C GLY A 241 21.48 13.71 -2.92
N GLY A 242 21.47 13.26 -4.17
CA GLY A 242 20.49 12.24 -4.58
C GLY A 242 20.76 11.56 -5.92
N GLY A 243 20.10 10.42 -6.12
CA GLY A 243 20.22 9.59 -7.32
C GLY A 243 18.85 9.20 -7.83
N SER A 244 18.35 9.93 -8.82
CA SER A 244 17.00 9.66 -9.35
C SER A 244 16.94 8.28 -10.02
N PRO A 245 15.78 7.57 -10.00
CA PRO A 245 15.68 6.24 -10.59
C PRO A 245 16.09 6.19 -12.07
N CYS A 246 17.16 5.46 -12.38
CA CYS A 246 17.79 5.39 -13.71
C CYS A 246 17.13 4.44 -14.73
N GLN A 247 15.96 3.87 -14.39
CA GLN A 247 15.39 2.72 -15.10
C GLN A 247 14.92 3.05 -16.52
N ASP A 248 14.50 4.28 -16.78
CA ASP A 248 14.09 4.73 -18.12
C ASP A 248 15.28 5.30 -18.92
N LEU A 249 16.48 5.39 -18.32
CA LEU A 249 17.70 6.01 -18.87
C LEU A 249 18.80 5.00 -19.24
N THR A 250 18.78 3.79 -18.69
CA THR A 250 19.88 2.83 -18.83
C THR A 250 19.91 2.09 -20.18
N ALA A 251 21.10 2.06 -20.82
CA ALA A 251 21.78 0.84 -21.30
C ALA A 251 20.91 -0.40 -21.55
N LEU A 252 20.56 -0.98 -20.40
CA LEU A 252 20.19 -2.36 -20.22
C LEU A 252 18.69 -2.64 -20.43
N LEU A 253 17.88 -1.60 -20.70
CA LEU A 253 16.46 -1.72 -20.96
C LEU A 253 16.16 -1.65 -22.47
N ALA A 254 15.42 -2.63 -22.99
CA ALA A 254 14.91 -2.63 -24.35
C ALA A 254 13.74 -1.64 -24.48
N GLY A 255 13.88 -0.61 -25.33
CA GLY A 255 12.84 0.40 -25.60
C GLY A 255 12.78 1.52 -24.55
N ARG A 256 13.87 2.29 -24.41
CA ARG A 256 14.01 3.39 -23.42
C ARG A 256 13.10 4.56 -23.77
N GLU A 257 12.43 5.13 -22.76
CA GLU A 257 11.59 6.33 -22.90
C GLU A 257 12.35 7.63 -22.52
N GLY A 258 13.58 7.53 -22.02
CA GLY A 258 14.40 8.69 -21.66
C GLY A 258 13.82 9.50 -20.49
N LEU A 259 14.14 10.81 -20.45
CA LEU A 259 13.60 11.76 -19.46
C LEU A 259 12.08 11.98 -19.56
N ALA A 260 11.43 11.56 -20.65
CA ALA A 260 9.98 11.56 -20.80
C ALA A 260 9.29 10.43 -19.99
N GLY A 261 10.04 9.41 -19.57
CA GLY A 261 9.57 8.28 -18.79
C GLY A 261 9.02 8.68 -17.41
N ALA A 262 7.98 7.98 -16.96
CA ALA A 262 7.26 8.32 -15.74
C ALA A 262 8.11 8.26 -14.45
N ARG A 263 9.24 7.52 -14.45
CA ARG A 263 10.15 7.45 -13.30
C ARG A 263 11.29 8.47 -13.40
N SER A 264 11.75 8.79 -14.61
CA SER A 264 12.78 9.80 -14.83
C SER A 264 12.30 11.23 -14.60
N LYS A 265 10.98 11.50 -14.67
CA LYS A 265 10.40 12.78 -14.26
C LYS A 265 10.65 13.16 -12.79
N LEU A 266 10.96 12.19 -11.93
CA LEU A 266 11.31 12.46 -10.53
C LEU A 266 12.62 13.25 -10.38
N PHE A 267 13.45 13.31 -11.42
CA PHE A 267 14.64 14.15 -11.46
C PHE A 267 14.33 15.63 -11.17
N PHE A 268 13.25 16.16 -11.76
CA PHE A 268 12.89 17.58 -11.63
C PHE A 268 12.48 18.02 -10.22
N GLU A 269 12.23 17.07 -9.31
CA GLU A 269 12.00 17.38 -7.90
C GLU A 269 13.30 17.80 -7.19
N MET A 270 14.47 17.32 -7.62
CA MET A 270 15.75 17.66 -6.96
C MET A 270 16.11 19.14 -7.16
N PRO A 271 16.13 19.71 -8.40
CA PRO A 271 16.37 21.15 -8.58
C PRO A 271 15.38 22.03 -7.82
N ARG A 272 14.09 21.62 -7.74
CA ARG A 272 13.07 22.31 -6.94
C ARG A 272 13.46 22.34 -5.45
N ILE A 273 13.80 21.18 -4.89
CA ILE A 273 14.20 21.07 -3.48
C ILE A 273 15.50 21.84 -3.22
N PHE A 274 16.46 21.83 -4.13
CA PHE A 274 17.70 22.63 -4.00
C PHE A 274 17.39 24.14 -3.89
N GLN A 275 16.43 24.64 -4.67
CA GLN A 275 15.97 26.03 -4.55
C GLN A 275 15.25 26.29 -3.22
N ASP A 276 14.40 25.37 -2.77
CA ASP A 276 13.70 25.50 -1.48
C ASP A 276 14.68 25.48 -0.30
N LEU A 277 15.75 24.67 -0.37
CA LEU A 277 16.82 24.65 0.63
C LEU A 277 17.56 26.00 0.71
N LYS A 278 17.87 26.61 -0.45
CA LYS A 278 18.50 27.94 -0.54
C LYS A 278 17.67 29.05 0.09
N ARG A 279 16.36 28.85 0.23
CA ARG A 279 15.47 29.78 0.95
C ARG A 279 15.36 29.44 2.45
N ALA A 280 15.44 28.15 2.81
CA ALA A 280 15.24 27.68 4.17
C ALA A 280 16.49 27.78 5.08
N PHE A 281 17.69 27.74 4.51
CA PHE A 281 18.95 27.79 5.24
C PHE A 281 19.74 29.04 4.87
N ALA A 282 20.34 29.69 5.88
CA ALA A 282 21.17 30.89 5.71
C ALA A 282 22.66 30.57 5.49
N CYS A 283 23.05 29.30 5.55
CA CYS A 283 24.43 28.83 5.32
C CYS A 283 24.60 28.31 3.88
N PRO A 284 25.86 28.10 3.42
CA PRO A 284 26.14 27.49 2.14
C PRO A 284 25.45 26.13 1.96
N ILE A 285 24.98 25.87 0.73
CA ILE A 285 24.35 24.60 0.36
C ILE A 285 25.12 24.03 -0.80
N PHE A 286 25.59 22.80 -0.62
CA PHE A 286 26.25 22.02 -1.65
C PHE A 286 25.35 20.89 -2.09
N THR A 287 25.31 20.67 -3.39
CA THR A 287 24.39 19.73 -4.01
C THR A 287 25.10 18.81 -4.98
N PHE A 288 24.68 17.55 -4.99
CA PHE A 288 25.11 16.63 -6.04
C PHE A 288 23.99 15.73 -6.53
N VAL A 289 24.09 15.35 -7.80
CA VAL A 289 23.21 14.38 -8.43
C VAL A 289 24.04 13.27 -9.05
N GLU A 290 23.70 12.01 -8.76
CA GLU A 290 24.31 10.81 -9.36
C GLU A 290 23.38 10.20 -10.40
N ASN A 291 23.95 9.70 -11.50
CA ASN A 291 23.24 8.84 -12.44
C ASN A 291 24.16 7.96 -13.30
N VAL A 292 23.58 7.03 -14.06
CA VAL A 292 24.30 6.02 -14.84
C VAL A 292 25.05 6.62 -16.04
N PHE A 293 26.31 6.24 -16.23
CA PHE A 293 27.11 6.69 -17.38
C PHE A 293 26.52 6.28 -18.74
N SER A 294 25.83 5.13 -18.78
CA SER A 294 25.25 4.52 -19.99
C SER A 294 24.03 5.25 -20.59
N MET A 295 23.69 6.43 -20.07
CA MET A 295 22.64 7.29 -20.64
C MET A 295 23.05 7.87 -22.00
N THR A 296 22.08 8.35 -22.79
CA THR A 296 22.38 8.98 -24.08
C THR A 296 23.01 10.35 -23.90
N LYS A 297 23.68 10.86 -24.94
CA LYS A 297 24.29 12.20 -24.93
C LYS A 297 23.24 13.27 -24.64
N GLU A 298 22.09 13.20 -25.32
CA GLU A 298 20.99 14.15 -25.18
C GLU A 298 20.42 14.18 -23.76
N SER A 299 20.30 12.99 -23.13
CA SER A 299 19.85 12.91 -21.73
C SER A 299 20.88 13.55 -20.79
N ARG A 300 22.17 13.33 -21.03
CA ARG A 300 23.25 13.92 -20.23
C ARG A 300 23.25 15.43 -20.36
N ASP A 301 23.14 15.96 -21.58
CA ASP A 301 23.11 17.39 -21.86
C ASP A 301 21.92 18.05 -21.17
N GLN A 302 20.74 17.41 -21.17
CA GLN A 302 19.56 17.91 -20.47
C GLN A 302 19.75 17.94 -18.94
N PHE A 303 20.42 16.95 -18.35
CA PHE A 303 20.80 16.98 -16.93
C PHE A 303 21.73 18.16 -16.65
N SER A 304 22.77 18.33 -17.49
CA SER A 304 23.74 19.42 -17.34
C SER A 304 23.09 20.79 -17.49
N GLU A 305 22.17 20.96 -18.44
CA GLU A 305 21.41 22.20 -18.63
C GLU A 305 20.52 22.52 -17.43
N THR A 306 19.83 21.51 -16.89
CA THR A 306 18.92 21.70 -15.74
C THR A 306 19.68 21.99 -14.44
N LEU A 307 20.83 21.36 -14.24
CA LEU A 307 21.63 21.50 -13.02
C LEU A 307 22.65 22.65 -13.11
N GLY A 308 22.98 23.11 -14.32
CA GLY A 308 23.93 24.21 -14.56
C GLY A 308 25.41 23.82 -14.52
N HIS A 309 25.73 22.52 -14.44
CA HIS A 309 27.11 22.02 -14.31
C HIS A 309 27.34 20.82 -15.22
N GLN A 310 28.58 20.60 -15.66
CA GLN A 310 28.97 19.38 -16.36
C GLN A 310 29.31 18.26 -15.37
N PRO A 311 28.98 16.99 -15.67
CA PRO A 311 29.21 15.90 -14.75
C PRO A 311 30.67 15.46 -14.73
N VAL A 312 31.07 14.90 -13.60
CA VAL A 312 32.31 14.14 -13.43
C VAL A 312 32.00 12.64 -13.43
N LEU A 313 32.66 11.90 -14.31
CA LEU A 313 32.63 10.44 -14.37
C LEU A 313 33.64 9.88 -13.36
N ILE A 314 33.15 9.03 -12.46
CA ILE A 314 33.98 8.24 -11.55
C ILE A 314 33.64 6.76 -11.77
N ASP A 315 34.66 5.93 -11.94
CA ASP A 315 34.54 4.46 -11.90
C ASP A 315 35.30 3.93 -10.68
N CYS A 316 34.65 3.06 -9.90
CA CYS A 316 35.23 2.56 -8.66
C CYS A 316 36.31 1.48 -8.85
N THR A 317 36.62 1.08 -10.09
CA THR A 317 37.61 0.01 -10.37
C THR A 317 38.98 0.27 -9.76
N ALA A 318 39.37 1.54 -9.58
CA ALA A 318 40.66 1.92 -9.01
C ALA A 318 40.78 1.62 -7.50
N PHE A 319 39.67 1.51 -6.77
CA PHE A 319 39.66 1.32 -5.31
C PHE A 319 38.65 0.25 -4.84
N SER A 320 38.01 -0.44 -5.79
CA SER A 320 37.12 -1.56 -5.57
C SER A 320 37.24 -2.54 -6.74
N LYS A 321 37.12 -3.85 -6.48
CA LYS A 321 37.17 -4.89 -7.52
C LYS A 321 35.84 -5.02 -8.29
N CYS A 322 35.11 -3.92 -8.46
CA CYS A 322 33.83 -3.84 -9.16
C CYS A 322 33.85 -2.65 -10.12
N ARG A 323 33.27 -2.82 -11.31
CA ARG A 323 33.05 -1.76 -12.28
C ARG A 323 31.74 -1.04 -12.01
N ARG A 324 31.74 0.28 -11.81
CA ARG A 324 30.51 1.08 -11.62
C ARG A 324 30.71 2.53 -12.11
N PRO A 325 30.80 2.76 -13.42
CA PRO A 325 30.92 4.10 -13.97
C PRO A 325 29.65 4.90 -13.71
N ARG A 326 29.79 6.06 -13.06
CA ARG A 326 28.70 6.97 -12.70
C ARG A 326 29.07 8.42 -12.93
N LEU A 327 28.08 9.18 -13.37
CA LEU A 327 28.17 10.61 -13.60
C LEU A 327 27.68 11.34 -12.34
N PHE A 328 28.47 12.31 -11.89
CA PHE A 328 28.20 13.15 -10.73
C PHE A 328 28.14 14.61 -11.17
N TRP A 329 26.97 15.21 -11.10
CA TRP A 329 26.81 16.65 -11.24
C TRP A 329 26.97 17.27 -9.87
N VAL A 330 27.98 18.11 -9.69
CA VAL A 330 28.31 18.78 -8.43
C VAL A 330 28.35 20.28 -8.61
N ASP A 331 28.05 21.03 -7.55
CA ASP A 331 28.12 22.50 -7.54
C ASP A 331 29.40 23.06 -6.89
N TRP A 332 30.37 22.21 -6.53
CA TRP A 332 31.72 22.59 -6.11
C TRP A 332 32.78 22.13 -7.11
N PRO A 333 33.93 22.83 -7.20
CA PRO A 333 35.00 22.42 -8.11
C PRO A 333 35.67 21.14 -7.62
N ILE A 334 36.05 20.28 -8.56
CA ILE A 334 36.79 19.04 -8.31
C ILE A 334 38.17 19.17 -8.93
N THR A 335 39.20 18.95 -8.12
CA THR A 335 40.60 19.01 -8.56
C THR A 335 41.29 17.69 -8.29
N ALA A 336 41.96 17.13 -9.31
CA ALA A 336 42.79 15.95 -9.16
C ALA A 336 44.05 16.28 -8.33
N ARG A 337 44.44 15.38 -7.42
CA ARG A 337 45.59 15.55 -6.51
C ARG A 337 46.58 14.41 -6.65
N GLY A 338 47.87 14.72 -6.57
CA GLY A 338 48.93 13.70 -6.58
C GLY A 338 49.01 12.96 -7.92
N GLN A 339 48.74 11.65 -7.89
CA GLN A 339 48.75 10.78 -9.08
C GLN A 339 47.38 10.64 -9.77
N GLU A 340 46.38 11.40 -9.32
CA GLU A 340 45.07 11.46 -9.97
C GLU A 340 45.14 12.29 -11.26
N GLU A 341 44.31 11.96 -12.24
CA GLU A 341 44.22 12.66 -13.51
C GLU A 341 42.76 13.09 -13.78
N MET A 342 42.57 14.30 -14.30
CA MET A 342 41.28 14.77 -14.80
C MET A 342 41.34 14.84 -16.33
N VAL A 343 40.54 14.02 -17.00
CA VAL A 343 40.47 13.94 -18.46
C VAL A 343 39.20 14.63 -18.96
N GLU A 344 39.35 15.64 -19.80
CA GLU A 344 38.24 16.38 -20.39
C GLU A 344 37.64 15.61 -21.58
N HIS A 345 36.31 15.43 -21.59
CA HIS A 345 35.54 14.91 -22.72
C HIS A 345 34.48 15.93 -23.15
N ASP A 346 33.90 15.74 -24.33
CA ASP A 346 32.93 16.70 -24.93
C ASP A 346 31.74 17.07 -24.01
N THR A 347 31.26 16.13 -23.20
CA THR A 347 30.05 16.31 -22.36
C THR A 347 30.22 15.96 -20.89
N TYR A 348 31.45 15.65 -20.45
CA TYR A 348 31.76 15.29 -19.07
C TYR A 348 33.27 15.32 -18.84
N ARG A 349 33.68 15.29 -17.57
CA ARG A 349 35.08 15.12 -17.17
C ARG A 349 35.27 13.76 -16.54
N GLU A 350 36.35 13.05 -16.80
CA GLU A 350 36.63 11.76 -16.19
C GLU A 350 37.73 11.91 -15.15
N TRP A 351 37.40 11.57 -13.90
CA TRP A 351 38.34 11.58 -12.80
C TRP A 351 38.95 10.20 -12.63
N LYS A 352 40.21 10.06 -13.03
CA LYS A 352 40.98 8.83 -12.96
C LYS A 352 41.86 8.82 -11.71
N PHE A 353 41.93 7.65 -11.10
CA PHE A 353 42.72 7.40 -9.90
C PHE A 353 43.80 6.35 -10.22
N PRO A 354 44.96 6.38 -9.52
CA PRO A 354 45.90 5.27 -9.55
C PRO A 354 45.24 3.99 -9.01
N ASP A 355 45.83 2.82 -9.25
CA ASP A 355 45.34 1.59 -8.64
C ASP A 355 45.62 1.60 -7.13
N LEU A 356 44.56 1.79 -6.35
CA LEU A 356 44.56 1.86 -4.90
C LEU A 356 44.16 0.52 -4.25
N CYS A 357 43.89 -0.52 -5.05
CA CYS A 357 43.47 -1.82 -4.54
C CYS A 357 44.69 -2.70 -4.21
N THR A 358 45.28 -2.48 -3.03
CA THR A 358 46.52 -3.17 -2.61
C THR A 358 46.37 -4.67 -2.32
N ASP A 359 45.18 -5.13 -1.96
CA ASP A 359 44.84 -6.54 -1.75
C ASP A 359 43.76 -6.96 -2.77
N PRO A 360 43.93 -8.01 -3.58
CA PRO A 360 42.92 -8.46 -4.54
C PRO A 360 41.79 -9.32 -3.93
N ASN A 361 41.92 -9.78 -2.68
CA ASN A 361 41.10 -10.80 -2.05
C ASN A 361 40.36 -10.36 -0.76
N TRP A 362 40.64 -9.18 -0.21
CA TRP A 362 40.02 -8.65 1.03
C TRP A 362 38.48 -8.73 1.11
N TRP A 363 37.83 -8.67 -0.03
CA TRP A 363 36.37 -8.63 -0.13
C TRP A 363 35.72 -10.01 -0.04
N LEU A 364 36.49 -11.09 -0.19
CA LEU A 364 35.97 -12.45 -0.20
C LEU A 364 35.52 -12.89 1.20
N ASP A 365 34.53 -13.78 1.23
CA ASP A 365 34.16 -14.49 2.46
C ASP A 365 35.25 -15.50 2.86
N ASN A 366 35.37 -15.82 4.15
CA ASN A 366 36.40 -16.72 4.67
C ASN A 366 36.38 -18.08 3.94
N GLY A 367 37.56 -18.48 3.44
CA GLY A 367 37.76 -19.72 2.68
C GLY A 367 37.25 -19.70 1.23
N CYS A 368 36.68 -18.58 0.76
CA CYS A 368 36.33 -18.41 -0.64
C CYS A 368 37.54 -17.92 -1.46
N SER A 369 37.53 -18.22 -2.76
CA SER A 369 38.56 -17.80 -3.70
C SER A 369 37.94 -17.25 -5.00
N HIS A 370 38.67 -16.38 -5.69
CA HIS A 370 38.27 -15.82 -6.98
C HIS A 370 39.41 -16.02 -7.98
N SER A 371 39.12 -16.59 -9.14
CA SER A 371 40.13 -17.05 -10.09
C SER A 371 40.59 -15.99 -11.09
N SER A 372 40.12 -14.74 -10.97
CA SER A 372 40.38 -13.68 -11.94
C SER A 372 40.84 -12.38 -11.29
N ASN A 373 41.69 -11.66 -12.02
CA ASN A 373 42.11 -10.29 -11.70
C ASN A 373 41.22 -9.24 -12.39
N MET A 374 40.30 -9.65 -13.27
CA MET A 374 39.35 -8.74 -13.90
C MET A 374 38.37 -8.18 -12.85
N PRO A 375 37.98 -6.90 -12.96
CA PRO A 375 36.97 -6.32 -12.09
C PRO A 375 35.61 -6.99 -12.32
N LEU A 376 34.87 -7.20 -11.23
CA LEU A 376 33.49 -7.70 -11.31
C LEU A 376 32.60 -6.71 -12.05
N PRO A 377 31.58 -7.19 -12.76
CA PRO A 377 30.64 -6.31 -13.45
C PRO A 377 29.80 -5.50 -12.47
N THR A 378 29.19 -4.42 -12.96
CA THR A 378 28.30 -3.58 -12.16
C THR A 378 27.20 -4.39 -11.50
N PHE A 379 27.12 -4.32 -10.17
CA PHE A 379 26.02 -4.93 -9.43
C PHE A 379 24.69 -4.26 -9.78
N THR A 380 23.77 -5.08 -10.27
CA THR A 380 22.40 -4.72 -10.64
C THR A 380 21.40 -5.37 -9.70
N ARG A 381 20.13 -5.02 -9.85
CA ARG A 381 19.04 -5.59 -9.05
C ARG A 381 18.86 -7.09 -9.34
N ALA A 382 18.66 -7.87 -8.28
CA ALA A 382 18.23 -9.26 -8.39
C ALA A 382 16.75 -9.32 -8.79
N LEU A 383 16.45 -9.86 -9.97
CA LEU A 383 15.09 -9.95 -10.50
C LEU A 383 14.85 -11.37 -11.04
N PRO A 384 14.56 -12.35 -10.16
CA PRO A 384 14.31 -13.73 -10.61
C PRO A 384 13.10 -13.82 -11.55
N ARG A 385 13.22 -14.66 -12.59
CA ARG A 385 12.22 -14.89 -13.63
C ARG A 385 12.17 -16.38 -13.96
N SER A 386 10.98 -16.88 -14.28
CA SER A 386 10.82 -18.26 -14.77
C SER A 386 11.25 -18.45 -16.22
N THR A 387 11.43 -17.36 -16.98
CA THR A 387 11.80 -17.37 -18.40
C THR A 387 12.81 -16.25 -18.68
N PRO A 388 13.71 -16.43 -19.66
CA PRO A 388 14.72 -15.41 -19.96
C PRO A 388 14.07 -14.09 -20.41
N PRO A 389 14.69 -12.93 -20.10
CA PRO A 389 14.24 -11.65 -20.60
C PRO A 389 14.30 -11.59 -22.14
N ARG A 390 13.46 -10.76 -22.75
CA ARG A 390 13.28 -10.69 -24.22
C ARG A 390 14.57 -10.37 -25.01
N GLN A 391 15.50 -9.64 -24.39
CA GLN A 391 16.82 -9.31 -24.93
C GLN A 391 17.83 -9.32 -23.77
N PRO A 392 18.35 -10.49 -23.37
CA PRO A 392 19.28 -10.57 -22.25
C PRO A 392 20.62 -9.94 -22.62
N ALA A 393 21.03 -8.93 -21.84
CA ALA A 393 22.30 -8.25 -22.05
C ALA A 393 23.48 -9.22 -21.92
N GLY A 394 24.33 -9.29 -22.95
CA GLY A 394 25.52 -10.14 -23.00
C GLY A 394 25.30 -11.59 -23.42
N VAL A 395 24.08 -11.99 -23.82
CA VAL A 395 23.82 -13.40 -24.21
C VAL A 395 24.54 -13.83 -25.49
N GLN A 396 24.78 -12.90 -26.41
CA GLN A 396 25.44 -13.19 -27.68
C GLN A 396 26.92 -13.56 -27.51
N THR A 397 27.54 -13.09 -26.42
CA THR A 397 28.97 -13.28 -26.12
C THR A 397 29.19 -14.21 -24.93
N ALA A 398 28.13 -14.72 -24.31
CA ALA A 398 28.22 -15.54 -23.10
C ALA A 398 28.62 -16.98 -23.42
N SER A 399 29.43 -17.58 -22.54
CA SER A 399 29.77 -19.00 -22.63
C SER A 399 28.54 -19.89 -22.44
N SER A 400 28.57 -21.10 -23.01
CA SER A 400 27.52 -22.11 -22.82
C SER A 400 27.28 -22.39 -21.33
N ASP A 401 28.36 -22.47 -20.56
CA ASP A 401 28.33 -22.76 -19.13
C ASP A 401 27.72 -21.60 -18.33
N ALA A 402 28.00 -20.34 -18.72
CA ALA A 402 27.39 -19.17 -18.11
C ALA A 402 25.87 -19.14 -18.37
N ILE A 403 25.43 -19.47 -19.59
CA ILE A 403 24.00 -19.57 -19.92
C ILE A 403 23.32 -20.66 -19.08
N GLN A 404 23.97 -21.81 -18.88
CA GLN A 404 23.44 -22.89 -18.07
C GLN A 404 23.29 -22.48 -16.60
N ARG A 405 24.33 -21.87 -16.00
CA ARG A 405 24.29 -21.33 -14.62
C ARG A 405 23.23 -20.25 -14.46
N TRP A 406 23.13 -19.34 -15.44
CA TRP A 406 22.15 -18.26 -15.46
C TRP A 406 20.71 -18.79 -15.52
N SER A 407 20.47 -19.83 -16.32
CA SER A 407 19.17 -20.51 -16.39
C SER A 407 18.83 -21.24 -15.09
N ALA A 408 19.81 -21.88 -14.46
CA ALA A 408 19.63 -22.55 -13.16
C ALA A 408 19.30 -21.57 -12.02
N ASP A 409 19.81 -20.33 -12.08
CA ASP A 409 19.49 -19.27 -11.10
C ASP A 409 18.31 -18.37 -11.54
N ASN A 410 17.31 -18.94 -12.23
CA ASN A 410 16.08 -18.24 -12.61
C ASN A 410 16.32 -16.91 -13.33
N TYR A 411 17.34 -16.84 -14.19
CA TYR A 411 17.66 -15.64 -14.97
C TYR A 411 17.78 -14.35 -14.13
N ARG A 412 18.24 -14.47 -12.87
CA ARG A 412 18.13 -13.43 -11.83
C ARG A 412 18.91 -12.16 -12.15
N PHE A 413 20.11 -12.29 -12.70
CA PHE A 413 20.96 -11.17 -13.14
C PHE A 413 21.20 -11.20 -14.65
N GLN A 414 22.05 -10.33 -15.18
CA GLN A 414 22.51 -10.43 -16.57
C GLN A 414 23.46 -11.62 -16.75
N VAL A 415 23.40 -12.29 -17.90
CA VAL A 415 24.10 -13.57 -18.14
C VAL A 415 25.62 -13.47 -17.99
N TYR A 416 26.22 -12.33 -18.36
CA TYR A 416 27.66 -12.11 -18.21
C TYR A 416 28.14 -12.16 -16.75
N GLN A 417 27.25 -11.98 -15.76
CA GLN A 417 27.61 -12.12 -14.34
C GLN A 417 27.86 -13.59 -13.93
N TYR A 418 27.50 -14.55 -14.79
CA TYR A 418 27.66 -15.99 -14.56
C TYR A 418 28.86 -16.60 -15.29
N GLU A 419 29.70 -15.75 -15.88
CA GLU A 419 31.00 -16.17 -16.39
C GLU A 419 31.93 -16.57 -15.26
N VAL A 420 32.75 -17.60 -15.49
CA VAL A 420 33.59 -18.20 -14.44
C VAL A 420 34.50 -17.18 -13.75
N TRP A 421 35.03 -16.21 -14.51
CA TRP A 421 35.90 -15.15 -14.00
C TRP A 421 35.16 -14.02 -13.26
N HIS A 422 33.84 -14.09 -13.14
CA HIS A 422 33.03 -13.21 -12.29
C HIS A 422 32.39 -13.95 -11.09
N LEU A 423 32.68 -15.25 -10.94
CA LEU A 423 32.13 -16.09 -9.88
C LEU A 423 33.14 -16.31 -8.76
N VAL A 424 32.60 -16.47 -7.55
CA VAL A 424 33.34 -16.83 -6.36
C VAL A 424 33.25 -18.34 -6.16
N LYS A 425 34.41 -18.97 -5.93
CA LYS A 425 34.51 -20.39 -5.59
C LYS A 425 34.48 -20.54 -4.07
N ARG A 426 33.48 -21.26 -3.57
CA ARG A 426 33.34 -21.60 -2.16
C ARG A 426 34.34 -22.69 -1.72
N PRO A 427 34.54 -22.90 -0.41
CA PRO A 427 35.35 -24.00 0.12
C PRO A 427 34.91 -25.39 -0.39
N ASP A 428 33.61 -25.57 -0.64
CA ASP A 428 33.04 -26.81 -1.18
C ASP A 428 33.22 -26.99 -2.70
N GLY A 429 33.95 -26.06 -3.34
CA GLY A 429 34.24 -26.08 -4.78
C GLY A 429 33.13 -25.52 -5.66
N VAL A 430 31.95 -25.19 -5.12
CA VAL A 430 30.81 -24.70 -5.89
C VAL A 430 31.02 -23.22 -6.26
N LEU A 431 30.77 -22.90 -7.53
CA LEU A 431 30.79 -21.54 -8.05
C LEU A 431 29.46 -20.83 -7.77
N ARG A 432 29.53 -19.61 -7.25
CA ARG A 432 28.36 -18.74 -7.00
C ARG A 432 28.67 -17.29 -7.36
N VAL A 433 27.61 -16.51 -7.58
CA VAL A 433 27.75 -15.05 -7.61
C VAL A 433 28.20 -14.51 -6.24
N PRO A 434 28.78 -13.30 -6.19
CA PRO A 434 29.16 -12.69 -4.92
C PRO A 434 27.98 -12.61 -3.93
N SER A 435 28.25 -12.93 -2.66
CA SER A 435 27.30 -12.92 -1.56
C SER A 435 26.85 -11.47 -1.25
N VAL A 436 25.81 -11.30 -0.42
CA VAL A 436 25.38 -9.94 -0.02
C VAL A 436 26.52 -9.22 0.71
N MET A 437 27.25 -9.93 1.58
CA MET A 437 28.34 -9.36 2.37
C MET A 437 29.58 -9.03 1.52
N GLU A 438 29.94 -9.88 0.56
CA GLU A 438 30.98 -9.58 -0.43
C GLU A 438 30.61 -8.34 -1.27
N ARG A 439 29.33 -8.20 -1.64
CA ARG A 439 28.82 -7.02 -2.35
C ARG A 439 28.84 -5.76 -1.47
N GLU A 440 28.57 -5.87 -0.17
CA GLU A 440 28.69 -4.74 0.78
C GLU A 440 30.11 -4.19 0.76
N LYS A 441 31.10 -5.07 1.01
CA LYS A 441 32.52 -4.72 1.00
C LYS A 441 32.92 -4.03 -0.31
N LEU A 442 32.62 -4.65 -1.45
CA LEU A 442 32.93 -4.08 -2.77
C LEU A 442 32.22 -2.74 -3.06
N MET A 443 31.03 -2.53 -2.52
CA MET A 443 30.30 -1.25 -2.64
C MET A 443 30.77 -0.20 -1.62
N GLY A 444 31.73 -0.54 -0.76
CA GLY A 444 32.30 0.33 0.26
C GLY A 444 31.44 0.43 1.52
N PHE A 445 30.55 -0.53 1.77
CA PHE A 445 29.85 -0.66 3.05
C PHE A 445 30.63 -1.61 3.99
N PRO A 446 30.46 -1.48 5.32
CA PRO A 446 30.94 -2.48 6.25
C PRO A 446 30.31 -3.85 5.96
N ALA A 447 31.05 -4.91 6.26
CA ALA A 447 30.48 -6.25 6.31
C ALA A 447 29.33 -6.31 7.33
N GLY A 448 28.23 -6.97 6.96
CA GLY A 448 27.04 -7.07 7.82
C GLY A 448 26.06 -5.89 7.65
N TYR A 449 26.41 -4.85 6.88
CA TYR A 449 25.66 -3.60 6.85
C TYR A 449 24.18 -3.79 6.45
N VAL A 450 23.93 -4.42 5.30
CA VAL A 450 22.59 -4.79 4.83
C VAL A 450 22.19 -6.16 5.36
N SER A 451 23.07 -7.15 5.26
CA SER A 451 22.82 -8.57 5.52
C SER A 451 22.30 -8.84 6.94
N GLU A 452 22.82 -8.17 7.97
CA GLU A 452 22.30 -8.26 9.35
C GLU A 452 21.09 -7.34 9.62
N GLY A 453 20.86 -6.40 8.71
CA GLY A 453 19.75 -5.45 8.74
C GLY A 453 18.44 -5.99 8.15
N LEU A 454 18.51 -7.09 7.39
CA LEU A 454 17.35 -7.75 6.77
C LEU A 454 16.44 -8.43 7.81
N SER A 455 15.19 -8.70 7.41
CA SER A 455 14.23 -9.33 8.32
C SER A 455 14.57 -10.80 8.53
N PRO A 456 14.60 -11.30 9.79
CA PRO A 456 14.87 -12.71 10.08
C PRO A 456 13.74 -13.65 9.62
N LYS A 457 12.61 -13.11 9.16
CA LYS A 457 11.48 -13.87 8.62
C LYS A 457 11.65 -14.26 7.16
N LEU A 458 12.62 -13.67 6.46
CA LEU A 458 12.86 -13.95 5.05
C LEU A 458 13.58 -15.28 4.92
N THR A 459 13.26 -16.02 3.86
CA THR A 459 14.09 -17.16 3.46
C THR A 459 15.47 -16.67 3.02
N MET A 460 16.46 -17.57 3.02
CA MET A 460 17.83 -17.24 2.60
C MET A 460 17.87 -16.59 1.20
N MET A 461 17.06 -17.07 0.25
CA MET A 461 17.02 -16.53 -1.11
C MET A 461 16.30 -15.18 -1.18
N GLU A 462 15.20 -15.00 -0.43
CA GLU A 462 14.52 -13.69 -0.37
C GLU A 462 15.40 -12.62 0.29
N ALA A 463 16.17 -13.00 1.31
CA ALA A 463 17.15 -12.12 1.93
C ALA A 463 18.26 -11.74 0.94
N PHE A 464 18.79 -12.71 0.19
CA PHE A 464 19.75 -12.45 -0.89
C PHE A 464 19.17 -11.48 -1.93
N ASP A 465 17.97 -11.73 -2.43
CA ASP A 465 17.31 -10.89 -3.46
C ASP A 465 17.08 -9.46 -2.99
N GLN A 466 16.59 -9.30 -1.76
CA GLN A 466 16.38 -7.99 -1.16
C GLN A 466 17.70 -7.25 -0.95
N GLY A 467 18.71 -7.90 -0.38
CA GLY A 467 20.03 -7.31 -0.15
C GLY A 467 20.74 -6.92 -1.46
N ALA A 468 20.72 -7.81 -2.46
CA ALA A 468 21.29 -7.53 -3.77
C ALA A 468 20.55 -6.39 -4.50
N CYS A 469 19.23 -6.28 -4.37
CA CYS A 469 18.48 -5.14 -4.88
C CYS A 469 18.86 -3.82 -4.20
N MET A 470 19.02 -3.82 -2.88
CA MET A 470 19.44 -2.64 -2.11
C MET A 470 20.82 -2.15 -2.54
N LEU A 471 21.81 -3.05 -2.57
CA LEU A 471 23.18 -2.74 -2.97
C LEU A 471 23.28 -2.36 -4.46
N GLY A 472 22.55 -3.03 -5.34
CA GLY A 472 22.57 -2.72 -6.77
C GLY A 472 22.09 -1.29 -7.09
N ASN A 473 21.11 -0.79 -6.33
CA ASN A 473 20.57 0.56 -6.47
C ASN A 473 21.35 1.63 -5.67
N SER A 474 22.22 1.23 -4.75
CA SER A 474 22.98 2.14 -3.89
C SER A 474 24.10 2.86 -4.65
N PHE A 475 24.56 4.00 -4.13
CA PHE A 475 25.87 4.54 -4.50
C PHE A 475 26.99 3.60 -4.04
N ASN A 476 28.12 3.67 -4.74
CA ASN A 476 29.37 3.15 -4.20
C ASN A 476 29.89 4.18 -3.19
N VAL A 477 30.10 3.76 -1.95
CA VAL A 477 30.42 4.66 -0.84
C VAL A 477 31.79 5.30 -1.04
N TYR A 478 32.77 4.59 -1.62
CA TYR A 478 34.10 5.14 -1.88
C TYR A 478 34.04 6.30 -2.88
N CYS A 479 33.30 6.16 -3.99
CA CYS A 479 33.10 7.25 -4.95
C CYS A 479 32.54 8.51 -4.29
N ILE A 480 31.52 8.36 -3.45
CA ILE A 480 30.94 9.48 -2.69
C ILE A 480 31.95 10.04 -1.68
N THR A 481 32.75 9.18 -1.04
CA THR A 481 33.75 9.62 -0.07
C THR A 481 34.82 10.51 -0.73
N PHE A 482 35.32 10.15 -1.92
CA PHE A 482 36.25 11.00 -2.68
C PHE A 482 35.62 12.34 -3.09
N LEU A 483 34.36 12.32 -3.53
CA LEU A 483 33.62 13.53 -3.91
C LEU A 483 33.50 14.51 -2.73
N LEU A 484 33.22 13.99 -1.54
CA LEU A 484 33.02 14.77 -0.32
C LEU A 484 34.33 15.16 0.36
N ASP A 485 35.38 14.35 0.26
CA ASP A 485 36.73 14.73 0.67
C ASP A 485 37.19 15.99 -0.09
N GLU A 486 36.91 16.04 -1.39
CA GLU A 486 37.18 17.22 -2.20
C GLU A 486 36.39 18.45 -1.72
N LEU A 487 35.10 18.28 -1.41
CA LEU A 487 34.29 19.36 -0.83
C LEU A 487 34.86 19.87 0.50
N LEU A 488 35.17 18.97 1.43
CA LEU A 488 35.68 19.33 2.76
C LEU A 488 37.04 20.01 2.70
N ALA A 489 37.87 19.67 1.73
CA ALA A 489 39.15 20.34 1.54
C ALA A 489 39.03 21.84 1.23
N HIS A 490 37.90 22.30 0.66
CA HIS A 490 37.64 23.73 0.46
C HIS A 490 37.43 24.50 1.77
N PHE A 491 37.11 23.79 2.85
CA PHE A 491 36.99 24.36 4.20
C PHE A 491 38.31 24.28 4.99
N SER A 492 39.31 23.58 4.48
CA SER A 492 40.64 23.54 5.08
C SER A 492 41.49 24.68 4.52
N THR A 493 42.13 25.45 5.39
CA THR A 493 43.10 26.49 5.01
C THR A 493 44.42 25.92 4.48
N THR A 494 44.62 24.60 4.58
CA THR A 494 45.82 23.90 4.12
C THR A 494 45.44 22.78 3.16
N HIS A 495 46.08 22.75 1.98
CA HIS A 495 46.00 21.62 1.05
C HIS A 495 46.76 20.43 1.64
N LYS A 496 46.07 19.62 2.43
CA LYS A 496 46.60 18.36 2.95
C LYS A 496 46.46 17.25 1.88
N PRO A 497 47.42 16.31 1.80
CA PRO A 497 47.25 15.12 0.97
C PRO A 497 46.01 14.33 1.41
N ARG A 498 45.40 13.58 0.49
CA ARG A 498 44.24 12.75 0.82
C ARG A 498 44.64 11.70 1.85
N GLN A 499 43.84 11.57 2.91
CA GLN A 499 44.02 10.53 3.91
C GLN A 499 43.45 9.20 3.36
N LEU A 500 44.17 8.56 2.44
CA LEU A 500 43.69 7.36 1.73
C LEU A 500 43.36 6.21 2.68
N ASP A 501 44.12 6.01 3.75
CA ASP A 501 43.86 4.98 4.77
C ASP A 501 42.47 5.14 5.39
N ARG A 502 42.03 6.39 5.53
CA ARG A 502 40.73 6.75 6.11
C ARG A 502 39.60 6.69 5.09
N ILE A 503 39.83 7.19 3.87
CA ILE A 503 38.86 7.14 2.76
C ILE A 503 38.55 5.68 2.39
N LEU A 504 39.56 4.82 2.40
CA LEU A 504 39.47 3.41 2.05
C LEU A 504 39.24 2.49 3.25
N ALA A 505 39.03 3.06 4.44
CA ALA A 505 38.79 2.31 5.67
C ALA A 505 37.63 1.31 5.50
N ARG A 506 37.92 0.05 5.87
CA ARG A 506 37.08 -1.13 5.60
C ARG A 506 36.24 -1.54 6.80
N ASP A 507 36.79 -1.38 8.00
CA ASP A 507 36.13 -1.67 9.26
C ASP A 507 35.76 -0.35 9.96
N GLU A 508 34.71 -0.36 10.78
CA GLU A 508 34.26 0.77 11.66
C GLU A 508 33.35 1.87 11.07
N VAL A 509 33.01 1.84 9.78
CA VAL A 509 32.14 2.88 9.19
C VAL A 509 30.67 2.60 9.51
N ALA A 510 30.12 3.18 10.58
CA ALA A 510 28.75 2.93 11.08
C ALA A 510 28.54 1.58 11.81
N SER A 511 29.59 0.99 12.39
CA SER A 511 29.48 -0.15 13.32
C SER A 511 28.75 0.23 14.62
N THR A 512 28.87 1.48 15.03
CA THR A 512 28.12 2.10 16.12
C THR A 512 26.93 2.87 15.56
N ALA A 513 25.74 2.63 16.13
CA ALA A 513 24.59 3.46 15.83
C ALA A 513 24.95 4.93 16.04
N TRP A 514 24.45 5.78 15.16
CA TRP A 514 24.71 7.22 15.08
C TRP A 514 24.39 8.04 16.35
N CYS A 515 23.78 7.39 17.33
CA CYS A 515 23.61 7.88 18.68
C CYS A 515 24.36 6.95 19.64
N VAL A 516 25.20 7.53 20.49
CA VAL A 516 25.33 7.00 21.86
C VAL A 516 23.92 6.96 22.44
N LYS A 517 23.61 5.94 23.26
CA LYS A 517 22.40 5.88 24.10
C LYS A 517 21.98 7.30 24.48
N PRO A 518 20.75 7.77 24.22
CA PRO A 518 20.37 9.18 24.42
C PRO A 518 20.85 9.63 25.79
N GLN A 519 21.86 10.52 25.83
CA GLN A 519 22.48 10.97 27.07
C GLN A 519 21.74 12.18 27.60
N PHE A 520 21.12 12.02 28.78
CA PHE A 520 20.62 13.16 29.54
C PHE A 520 21.82 13.86 30.16
N VAL A 521 22.24 14.97 29.55
CA VAL A 521 23.33 15.79 30.05
C VAL A 521 22.73 16.89 30.92
N THR A 522 22.89 16.78 32.23
CA THR A 522 22.92 17.97 33.10
C THR A 522 24.29 18.63 32.94
N ASN A 523 24.45 19.91 33.28
CA ASN A 523 25.72 20.69 33.14
C ASN A 523 26.97 20.06 33.82
N SER A 524 26.85 18.86 34.37
CA SER A 524 27.90 17.94 34.80
C SER A 524 27.45 16.50 34.50
N SER A 525 28.25 15.81 33.66
CA SER A 525 28.22 14.38 33.25
C SER A 525 26.88 13.74 32.81
N PRO A 526 26.91 12.74 31.90
CA PRO A 526 25.71 12.05 31.45
C PRO A 526 25.06 11.20 32.56
N ASP A 527 23.76 11.38 32.79
CA ASP A 527 22.97 10.58 33.74
C ASP A 527 22.59 9.23 33.10
N THR A 528 23.41 8.21 33.36
CA THR A 528 23.31 6.87 32.80
C THR A 528 21.95 6.19 33.07
N HIS A 529 21.26 6.54 34.16
CA HIS A 529 19.98 5.91 34.54
C HIS A 529 18.80 6.45 33.74
N ALA A 530 18.74 7.77 33.49
CA ALA A 530 17.70 8.38 32.67
C ALA A 530 17.76 7.88 31.21
N CYS A 531 18.98 7.67 30.68
CA CYS A 531 19.23 7.10 29.36
C CYS A 531 18.59 5.72 29.19
N MET A 532 18.78 4.84 30.19
CA MET A 532 18.27 3.47 30.17
C MET A 532 16.74 3.43 30.25
N LEU A 533 16.12 4.34 31.00
CA LEU A 533 14.67 4.37 31.18
C LEU A 533 13.93 4.75 29.89
N VAL A 534 14.39 5.79 29.19
CA VAL A 534 13.78 6.23 27.93
C VAL A 534 14.04 5.23 26.80
N GLN A 535 15.22 4.62 26.78
CA GLN A 535 15.49 3.52 25.87
C GLN A 535 14.58 2.31 26.13
N GLU A 536 14.31 1.95 27.38
CA GLU A 536 13.41 0.85 27.68
C GLU A 536 11.97 1.17 27.25
N PHE A 537 11.51 2.42 27.42
CA PHE A 537 10.21 2.86 26.91
C PHE A 537 10.11 2.79 25.38
N LEU A 538 11.12 3.28 24.65
CA LEU A 538 11.17 3.22 23.19
C LEU A 538 11.29 1.77 22.69
N ARG A 539 12.15 0.97 23.34
CA ARG A 539 12.38 -0.46 23.03
C ARG A 539 11.13 -1.31 23.27
N GLN A 540 10.39 -1.06 24.35
CA GLN A 540 9.12 -1.75 24.62
C GLN A 540 8.01 -1.33 23.64
N GLY A 541 7.98 -0.05 23.25
CA GLY A 541 7.11 0.44 22.18
C GLY A 541 7.39 -0.20 20.82
N ASP A 542 8.64 -0.56 20.54
CA ASP A 542 9.06 -1.16 19.26
C ASP A 542 9.01 -2.70 19.23
N ARG A 543 9.31 -3.39 20.34
CA ARG A 543 9.38 -4.87 20.39
C ARG A 543 8.06 -5.57 20.61
N GLY A 544 6.97 -4.84 20.75
CA GLY A 544 5.66 -5.44 20.73
C GLY A 544 5.51 -6.64 21.69
N GLY A 545 5.97 -6.56 22.95
CA GLY A 545 5.73 -7.59 23.96
C GLY A 545 6.19 -9.02 23.61
N GLY A 546 7.19 -9.20 22.74
CA GLY A 546 7.83 -10.50 22.52
C GLY A 546 9.07 -10.66 23.41
N LEU A 547 9.05 -11.61 24.34
CA LEU A 547 10.23 -12.13 25.03
C LEU A 547 11.21 -12.70 23.99
N GLY A 548 12.30 -11.97 23.75
CA GLY A 548 13.46 -12.45 23.00
C GLY A 548 14.63 -12.57 23.95
N TYR A 549 14.99 -13.81 24.24
CA TYR A 549 16.14 -14.27 25.02
C TYR A 549 17.40 -13.41 24.79
N LEU A 550 18.03 -12.97 25.89
CA LEU A 550 19.47 -12.72 25.90
C LEU A 550 20.14 -14.08 26.04
N GLN A 551 20.72 -14.59 24.96
CA GLN A 551 21.77 -15.60 25.07
C GLN A 551 23.09 -14.85 25.23
N GLY A 552 23.71 -15.08 26.39
CA GLY A 552 25.12 -15.00 26.77
C GLY A 552 26.00 -13.92 26.16
N GLU A 553 26.45 -13.00 27.00
CA GLU A 553 27.89 -12.73 27.18
C GLU A 553 28.17 -12.48 28.68
N ASP A 554 29.36 -12.88 29.10
CA ASP A 554 29.77 -13.20 30.46
C ASP A 554 29.55 -12.11 31.52
N PHE A 555 28.87 -12.47 32.60
CA PHE A 555 28.98 -11.78 33.89
C PHE A 555 29.27 -12.82 34.96
N GLN A 556 30.54 -12.97 35.34
CA GLN A 556 30.91 -13.74 36.53
C GLN A 556 30.37 -13.01 37.77
N PRO A 557 29.55 -13.65 38.62
CA PRO A 557 29.21 -13.08 39.90
C PRO A 557 30.40 -13.25 40.86
N PRO A 558 30.74 -12.23 41.67
CA PRO A 558 31.77 -12.38 42.68
C PRO A 558 31.31 -13.38 43.76
N SER A 559 32.29 -14.17 44.19
CA SER A 559 32.19 -15.13 45.28
C SER A 559 31.89 -14.44 46.61
N SER A 560 30.97 -15.01 47.40
CA SER A 560 31.22 -15.48 48.78
C SER A 560 29.92 -15.66 49.59
N LYS A 561 29.73 -16.91 50.03
CA LYS A 561 29.37 -17.35 51.39
C LYS A 561 28.38 -16.50 52.20
N SER A 562 27.20 -17.07 52.47
CA SER A 562 26.82 -17.52 53.82
C SER A 562 25.50 -18.32 53.81
N TYR A 563 25.58 -19.51 54.43
CA TYR A 563 24.61 -20.21 55.28
C TYR A 563 23.44 -19.33 55.80
N SER A 564 22.23 -19.78 56.10
CA SER A 564 21.63 -21.11 56.28
C SER A 564 20.17 -20.93 56.73
N GLU A 565 19.37 -21.97 56.51
CA GLU A 565 18.31 -22.47 57.40
C GLU A 565 16.95 -21.75 57.58
N ALA A 566 15.95 -22.66 57.61
CA ALA A 566 14.71 -22.63 58.38
C ALA A 566 13.52 -21.85 57.81
N PHE A 567 12.56 -22.56 57.19
CA PHE A 567 11.38 -23.11 57.88
C PHE A 567 10.42 -23.78 56.87
N LEU A 568 10.23 -25.10 57.03
CA LEU A 568 8.99 -25.81 56.68
C LEU A 568 7.98 -25.59 57.82
N PRO A 569 6.66 -25.60 57.55
CA PRO A 569 5.86 -26.82 57.77
C PRO A 569 4.91 -27.09 56.58
N ALA A 570 4.78 -28.32 56.05
CA ALA A 570 4.23 -29.55 56.62
C ALA A 570 2.69 -29.69 56.47
N ALA A 571 2.30 -30.77 55.77
CA ALA A 571 1.07 -31.59 55.82
C ALA A 571 0.43 -31.78 54.42
N CYS A 572 0.74 -32.87 53.70
CA CYS A 572 0.10 -34.21 53.77
C CYS A 572 -1.22 -34.26 52.99
N ARG A 573 -1.61 -35.22 52.13
CA ARG A 573 -1.16 -36.52 51.56
C ARG A 573 -2.14 -36.74 50.37
N GLY A 574 -1.93 -37.55 49.34
CA GLY A 574 -0.93 -38.58 49.08
C GLY A 574 -1.18 -39.26 47.72
N ASN A 575 -0.50 -40.40 47.57
CA ASN A 575 -0.56 -41.42 46.51
C ASN A 575 0.28 -41.23 45.24
N GLN A 576 1.58 -41.47 45.43
CA GLN A 576 2.34 -42.60 44.90
C GLN A 576 1.85 -43.32 43.63
N ALA A 577 2.74 -43.34 42.63
CA ALA A 577 3.33 -44.51 41.95
C ALA A 577 3.74 -44.05 40.54
N GLY A 578 4.92 -44.30 40.00
CA GLY A 578 6.04 -45.12 40.39
C GLY A 578 7.18 -44.87 39.39
N CYS A 579 8.35 -45.24 39.84
CA CYS A 579 9.67 -44.93 39.33
C CYS A 579 9.99 -45.52 37.93
N CYS A 580 10.75 -44.75 37.16
CA CYS A 580 12.06 -45.11 36.62
C CYS A 580 12.27 -45.79 35.24
N VAL A 581 13.34 -45.27 34.63
CA VAL A 581 14.33 -45.82 33.68
C VAL A 581 14.14 -45.61 32.17
N ARG A 582 15.06 -44.76 31.70
CA ARG A 582 15.53 -44.48 30.35
C ARG A 582 15.82 -45.73 29.51
N SER A 583 15.56 -45.64 28.20
CA SER A 583 16.57 -45.99 27.20
C SER A 583 16.39 -45.16 25.93
N LYS A 584 17.47 -45.10 25.17
CA LYS A 584 17.89 -44.05 24.24
C LYS A 584 17.62 -44.50 22.79
N TRP A 585 17.18 -43.57 21.94
CA TRP A 585 17.27 -43.53 20.47
C TRP A 585 16.58 -44.63 19.63
N GLY A 586 15.51 -44.21 18.95
CA GLY A 586 14.92 -44.88 17.79
C GLY A 586 13.96 -43.90 17.09
N GLN A 587 14.22 -43.64 15.82
CA GLN A 587 13.53 -42.65 14.97
C GLN A 587 12.00 -42.76 15.01
N SER A 588 11.29 -41.64 15.21
CA SER A 588 10.06 -41.36 14.46
C SER A 588 9.65 -39.89 14.53
N VAL A 589 9.21 -39.43 13.37
CA VAL A 589 8.69 -38.11 13.01
C VAL A 589 7.53 -37.71 13.93
N GLY A 590 7.56 -36.48 14.46
CA GLY A 590 6.48 -35.93 15.30
C GLY A 590 5.12 -35.83 14.56
N PRO A 591 4.00 -35.83 15.29
CA PRO A 591 2.68 -36.16 14.75
C PRO A 591 2.12 -35.04 13.86
N ALA A 592 1.84 -35.40 12.61
CA ALA A 592 0.98 -34.62 11.72
C ALA A 592 -0.39 -34.38 12.37
N PHE A 593 -0.81 -33.12 12.39
CA PHE A 593 -2.15 -32.67 12.73
C PHE A 593 -3.21 -33.48 11.94
N LYS A 594 -3.93 -34.40 12.59
CA LYS A 594 -5.08 -35.07 11.99
C LYS A 594 -6.23 -34.06 11.87
N MET A 595 -6.49 -33.57 10.66
CA MET A 595 -7.79 -33.01 10.30
C MET A 595 -8.87 -34.09 10.55
N GLY A 596 -9.97 -33.71 11.19
CA GLY A 596 -11.10 -34.61 11.45
C GLY A 596 -11.58 -35.26 10.14
N LYS A 597 -11.49 -36.59 10.06
CA LYS A 597 -12.05 -37.36 8.96
C LYS A 597 -13.57 -37.27 9.05
N THR A 598 -14.19 -36.66 8.04
CA THR A 598 -15.63 -36.76 7.81
C THR A 598 -15.98 -38.23 7.63
N THR A 599 -16.97 -38.74 8.36
CA THR A 599 -17.41 -40.15 8.24
C THR A 599 -17.87 -40.47 6.82
N THR A 600 -17.63 -41.70 6.36
CA THR A 600 -17.96 -42.19 5.01
C THR A 600 -19.40 -41.88 4.63
N HIS A 601 -20.31 -41.93 5.60
CA HIS A 601 -21.73 -41.64 5.42
C HIS A 601 -22.04 -40.16 5.08
N GLN A 602 -21.34 -39.20 5.70
CA GLN A 602 -21.48 -37.77 5.38
C GLN A 602 -20.89 -37.44 4.01
N GLN A 603 -19.82 -38.14 3.60
CA GLN A 603 -19.26 -37.98 2.26
C GLN A 603 -20.21 -38.51 1.18
N GLU A 604 -20.91 -39.63 1.44
CA GLU A 604 -21.92 -40.18 0.53
C GLU A 604 -23.12 -39.25 0.37
N GLN A 605 -23.62 -38.66 1.47
CA GLN A 605 -24.72 -37.68 1.43
C GLN A 605 -24.35 -36.41 0.65
N LEU A 606 -23.14 -35.87 0.88
CA LEU A 606 -22.62 -34.73 0.12
C LEU A 606 -22.40 -35.08 -1.36
N ARG A 607 -22.03 -36.32 -1.67
CA ARG A 607 -21.89 -36.82 -3.04
C ARG A 607 -23.25 -36.93 -3.73
N GLN A 608 -24.28 -37.42 -3.06
CA GLN A 608 -25.64 -37.53 -3.59
C GLN A 608 -26.25 -36.14 -3.84
N ALA A 609 -26.14 -35.22 -2.89
CA ALA A 609 -26.57 -33.82 -3.06
C ALA A 609 -25.84 -33.11 -4.22
N ARG A 610 -24.56 -33.45 -4.45
CA ARG A 610 -23.81 -32.96 -5.62
C ARG A 610 -24.29 -33.60 -6.92
N LYS A 611 -24.65 -34.89 -6.95
CA LYS A 611 -25.19 -35.58 -8.13
C LYS A 611 -26.54 -34.97 -8.53
N GLU A 612 -27.43 -34.76 -7.58
CA GLU A 612 -28.74 -34.14 -7.82
C GLU A 612 -28.59 -32.71 -8.35
N LYS A 613 -27.73 -31.89 -7.74
CA LYS A 613 -27.46 -30.51 -8.18
C LYS A 613 -26.79 -30.41 -9.57
N ARG A 614 -26.20 -31.50 -10.07
CA ARG A 614 -25.48 -31.58 -11.35
C ARG A 614 -26.26 -32.38 -12.40
N SER A 615 -27.41 -32.95 -12.05
CA SER A 615 -28.24 -33.73 -12.97
C SER A 615 -28.66 -32.86 -14.15
N GLY A 616 -28.35 -33.30 -15.37
CA GLY A 616 -28.62 -32.55 -16.60
C GLY A 616 -27.68 -31.38 -16.89
N LEU A 617 -26.59 -31.20 -16.16
CA LEU A 617 -25.58 -30.15 -16.41
C LEU A 617 -24.22 -30.79 -16.73
N THR A 618 -23.62 -30.42 -17.87
CA THR A 618 -22.24 -30.82 -18.16
C THR A 618 -21.24 -29.79 -17.66
N LEU A 619 -20.00 -30.22 -17.43
CA LEU A 619 -18.90 -29.28 -17.16
C LEU A 619 -18.64 -28.35 -18.36
N GLY A 620 -18.92 -28.81 -19.59
CA GLY A 620 -18.81 -28.03 -20.82
C GLY A 620 -19.77 -26.83 -20.85
N ASP A 621 -21.01 -27.01 -20.39
CA ASP A 621 -22.05 -25.97 -20.37
C ASP A 621 -21.71 -24.79 -19.43
N LYS A 622 -20.72 -24.96 -18.56
CA LYS A 622 -20.22 -23.93 -17.63
C LYS A 622 -18.99 -23.19 -18.16
N VAL A 623 -18.33 -23.66 -19.23
CA VAL A 623 -17.12 -23.04 -19.79
C VAL A 623 -17.45 -21.77 -20.59
N LEU A 624 -18.57 -21.76 -21.32
CA LEU A 624 -19.07 -20.58 -22.04
C LEU A 624 -20.59 -20.45 -21.86
N SER A 625 -21.10 -19.21 -21.81
CA SER A 625 -22.55 -18.99 -21.83
C SER A 625 -23.12 -19.30 -23.23
N PRO A 626 -24.38 -19.76 -23.35
CA PRO A 626 -25.01 -20.04 -24.65
C PRO A 626 -24.94 -18.86 -25.62
N SER A 627 -25.09 -17.64 -25.11
CA SER A 627 -24.97 -16.39 -25.89
C SER A 627 -23.56 -16.16 -26.46
N LEU A 628 -22.52 -16.56 -25.71
CA LEU A 628 -21.13 -16.38 -26.10
C LEU A 628 -20.71 -17.46 -27.10
N HIS A 629 -21.21 -18.69 -26.92
CA HIS A 629 -21.04 -19.77 -27.88
C HIS A 629 -21.64 -19.40 -29.25
N GLY A 630 -22.85 -18.83 -29.28
CA GLY A 630 -23.44 -18.31 -30.53
C GLY A 630 -22.62 -17.22 -31.19
N ARG A 631 -22.04 -16.28 -30.42
CA ARG A 631 -21.12 -15.26 -30.94
C ARG A 631 -19.86 -15.86 -31.57
N TYR A 632 -19.27 -16.84 -30.89
CA TYR A 632 -18.07 -17.51 -31.41
C TYR A 632 -18.40 -18.35 -32.64
N ALA A 633 -19.57 -18.99 -32.71
CA ALA A 633 -19.99 -19.73 -33.90
C ALA A 633 -20.09 -18.79 -35.13
N VAL A 634 -20.67 -17.61 -34.97
CA VAL A 634 -20.73 -16.57 -36.03
C VAL A 634 -19.32 -16.10 -36.41
N ALA A 635 -18.45 -15.87 -35.44
CA ALA A 635 -17.08 -15.45 -35.70
C ALA A 635 -16.25 -16.53 -36.41
N ALA A 636 -16.41 -17.81 -36.03
CA ALA A 636 -15.78 -18.95 -36.68
C ALA A 636 -16.27 -19.10 -38.13
N ALA A 637 -17.58 -18.98 -38.36
CA ALA A 637 -18.15 -19.02 -39.71
C ALA A 637 -17.57 -17.92 -40.62
N ARG A 638 -17.36 -16.71 -40.08
CA ARG A 638 -16.72 -15.61 -40.83
C ARG A 638 -15.29 -15.93 -41.23
N ILE A 639 -14.49 -16.47 -40.31
CA ILE A 639 -13.11 -16.86 -40.59
C ILE A 639 -13.06 -17.98 -41.64
N LEU A 640 -13.93 -18.99 -41.50
CA LEU A 640 -14.01 -20.09 -42.46
C LEU A 640 -14.42 -19.61 -43.85
N ASN A 641 -15.40 -18.69 -43.93
CA ASN A 641 -15.79 -18.08 -45.21
C ASN A 641 -14.67 -17.24 -45.82
N PHE A 642 -13.95 -16.45 -45.02
CA PHE A 642 -12.78 -15.72 -45.48
C PHE A 642 -11.74 -16.68 -46.07
N TRP A 643 -11.31 -17.70 -45.32
CA TRP A 643 -10.30 -18.67 -45.78
C TRP A 643 -10.71 -19.45 -47.03
N ARG A 644 -12.00 -19.77 -47.19
CA ARG A 644 -12.52 -20.39 -48.41
C ARG A 644 -12.44 -19.44 -49.61
N ASN A 645 -12.81 -18.18 -49.42
CA ASN A 645 -12.86 -17.19 -50.50
C ASN A 645 -11.46 -16.69 -50.90
N SER A 646 -10.55 -16.58 -49.94
CA SER A 646 -9.15 -16.15 -50.17
C SER A 646 -8.23 -17.31 -50.56
N ASN A 647 -8.72 -18.56 -50.53
CA ASN A 647 -7.93 -19.77 -50.69
C ASN A 647 -6.73 -19.87 -49.71
N THR A 648 -6.88 -19.30 -48.50
CA THR A 648 -5.84 -19.28 -47.45
C THR A 648 -6.14 -20.23 -46.29
N MET A 649 -6.95 -21.27 -46.55
CA MET A 649 -7.26 -22.29 -45.55
C MET A 649 -5.97 -22.96 -45.02
N PRO A 650 -5.73 -22.97 -43.70
CA PRO A 650 -4.54 -23.59 -43.15
C PRO A 650 -4.55 -25.10 -43.39
N LYS A 651 -3.46 -25.63 -43.95
CA LYS A 651 -3.31 -27.07 -44.25
C LYS A 651 -2.55 -27.79 -43.14
N THR A 652 -1.66 -27.09 -42.44
CA THR A 652 -0.92 -27.60 -41.30
C THR A 652 -1.19 -26.76 -40.04
N TRP A 653 -0.84 -27.29 -38.86
CA TRP A 653 -0.99 -26.59 -37.58
C TRP A 653 -0.15 -25.31 -37.46
N GLU A 654 0.93 -25.21 -38.23
CA GLU A 654 1.83 -24.05 -38.24
C GLU A 654 1.25 -22.91 -39.07
N ASP A 655 0.45 -23.22 -40.09
CA ASP A 655 -0.20 -22.26 -40.99
C ASP A 655 -1.34 -21.48 -40.32
N PHE A 656 -1.89 -21.99 -39.20
CA PHE A 656 -3.04 -21.39 -38.53
C PHE A 656 -2.77 -19.95 -38.05
N ASP A 657 -1.56 -19.64 -37.59
CA ASP A 657 -1.22 -18.28 -37.14
C ASP A 657 -1.07 -17.32 -38.32
N VAL A 658 -0.55 -17.81 -39.46
CA VAL A 658 -0.42 -17.01 -40.69
C VAL A 658 -1.80 -16.74 -41.30
N ALA A 659 -2.65 -17.77 -41.40
CA ALA A 659 -4.00 -17.66 -41.94
C ALA A 659 -4.90 -16.78 -41.05
N ALA A 660 -4.76 -16.86 -39.72
CA ALA A 660 -5.47 -15.99 -38.79
C ALA A 660 -4.96 -14.54 -38.83
N ALA A 661 -3.65 -14.33 -39.05
CA ALA A 661 -3.08 -13.00 -39.23
C ALA A 661 -3.58 -12.32 -40.51
N GLN A 662 -3.67 -13.05 -41.62
CA GLN A 662 -4.25 -12.54 -42.87
C GLN A 662 -5.72 -12.13 -42.71
N PHE A 663 -6.50 -12.91 -41.96
CA PHE A 663 -7.86 -12.52 -41.60
C PHE A 663 -7.90 -11.22 -40.79
N LEU A 664 -7.00 -11.05 -39.82
CA LEU A 664 -6.93 -9.82 -39.02
C LEU A 664 -6.57 -8.60 -39.87
N GLU A 665 -5.60 -8.73 -40.78
CA GLU A 665 -5.20 -7.65 -41.70
C GLU A 665 -6.36 -7.27 -42.63
N HIS A 666 -7.12 -8.25 -43.15
CA HIS A 666 -8.30 -7.99 -43.96
C HIS A 666 -9.40 -7.27 -43.16
N VAL A 667 -9.73 -7.77 -41.96
CA VAL A 667 -10.75 -7.14 -41.11
C VAL A 667 -10.33 -5.73 -40.69
N PHE A 668 -9.03 -5.49 -40.51
CA PHE A 668 -8.46 -4.18 -40.24
C PHE A 668 -8.56 -3.24 -41.46
N SER A 669 -8.16 -3.70 -42.66
CA SER A 669 -8.20 -2.89 -43.89
C SER A 669 -9.61 -2.49 -44.31
N GLU A 670 -10.60 -3.36 -44.04
CA GLU A 670 -12.01 -3.12 -44.31
C GLU A 670 -12.69 -2.21 -43.26
N GLY A 671 -11.96 -1.77 -42.23
CA GLY A 671 -12.48 -0.83 -41.22
C GLY A 671 -13.45 -1.44 -40.21
N TYR A 672 -13.51 -2.77 -40.07
CA TYR A 672 -14.32 -3.39 -39.02
C TYR A 672 -13.76 -3.08 -37.64
N PRO A 673 -14.59 -3.03 -36.58
CA PRO A 673 -14.09 -2.74 -35.24
C PRO A 673 -13.26 -3.91 -34.70
N LYS A 674 -12.20 -3.61 -33.94
CA LYS A 674 -11.28 -4.58 -33.29
C LYS A 674 -11.98 -5.78 -32.63
N GLY A 675 -13.18 -5.59 -32.07
CA GLY A 675 -13.99 -6.66 -31.49
C GLY A 675 -14.21 -7.84 -32.45
N TYR A 676 -14.34 -7.59 -33.76
CA TYR A 676 -14.47 -8.62 -34.79
C TYR A 676 -13.23 -9.51 -34.87
N GLY A 677 -12.04 -8.91 -34.92
CA GLY A 677 -10.78 -9.65 -34.93
C GLY A 677 -10.55 -10.42 -33.63
N SER A 678 -10.88 -9.82 -32.48
CA SER A 678 -10.75 -10.45 -31.17
C SER A 678 -11.68 -11.65 -30.99
N ASP A 679 -12.95 -11.53 -31.40
CA ASP A 679 -13.93 -12.60 -31.34
C ASP A 679 -13.55 -13.74 -32.30
N GLY A 680 -12.98 -13.40 -33.46
CA GLY A 680 -12.43 -14.36 -34.42
C GLY A 680 -11.31 -15.24 -33.85
N LEU A 681 -10.26 -14.63 -33.27
CA LEU A 681 -9.17 -15.41 -32.65
C LEU A 681 -9.65 -16.24 -31.46
N ALA A 682 -10.56 -15.69 -30.64
CA ALA A 682 -11.12 -16.42 -29.50
C ALA A 682 -12.00 -17.60 -29.94
N ALA A 683 -12.75 -17.44 -31.03
CA ALA A 683 -13.54 -18.51 -31.63
C ALA A 683 -12.64 -19.65 -32.16
N LEU A 684 -11.53 -19.31 -32.83
CA LEU A 684 -10.55 -20.32 -33.28
C LEU A 684 -9.98 -21.13 -32.11
N GLN A 685 -9.57 -20.48 -31.03
CA GLN A 685 -9.07 -21.17 -29.83
C GLN A 685 -10.15 -21.99 -29.11
N HIS A 686 -11.43 -21.64 -29.28
CA HIS A 686 -12.53 -22.36 -28.67
C HIS A 686 -12.91 -23.62 -29.45
N PHE A 687 -13.13 -23.51 -30.76
CA PHE A 687 -13.53 -24.64 -31.62
C PHE A 687 -12.36 -25.51 -32.04
N VAL A 688 -11.12 -24.98 -31.97
CA VAL A 688 -9.88 -25.71 -32.25
C VAL A 688 -8.89 -25.50 -31.09
N PRO A 689 -9.09 -26.19 -29.95
CA PRO A 689 -8.26 -26.03 -28.75
C PRO A 689 -6.76 -26.23 -29.00
N GLU A 690 -6.39 -27.03 -30.00
CA GLU A 690 -5.01 -27.33 -30.41
C GLU A 690 -4.24 -26.10 -30.92
N VAL A 691 -4.97 -25.03 -31.27
CA VAL A 691 -4.44 -23.73 -31.73
C VAL A 691 -4.20 -22.77 -30.54
N ALA A 692 -4.68 -23.11 -29.34
CA ALA A 692 -4.41 -22.33 -28.14
C ALA A 692 -2.90 -22.26 -27.86
N GLY A 693 -2.37 -21.05 -27.70
CA GLY A 693 -0.93 -20.81 -27.51
C GLY A 693 -0.08 -20.78 -28.79
N LYS A 694 -0.66 -21.12 -29.96
CA LYS A 694 0.03 -21.10 -31.26
C LYS A 694 -0.17 -19.82 -32.08
N LEU A 695 -1.23 -19.04 -31.82
CA LEU A 695 -1.55 -17.77 -32.54
C LEU A 695 -0.73 -16.54 -32.10
N ARG A 696 0.59 -16.66 -31.97
CA ARG A 696 1.44 -15.63 -31.33
C ARG A 696 1.52 -14.35 -32.16
N HIS A 697 1.61 -14.46 -33.48
CA HIS A 697 1.67 -13.35 -34.42
C HIS A 697 0.32 -12.64 -34.52
N SER A 698 -0.77 -13.39 -34.67
CA SER A 698 -2.14 -12.85 -34.72
C SER A 698 -2.49 -12.03 -33.46
N TRP A 699 -2.15 -12.53 -32.26
CA TRP A 699 -2.33 -11.77 -31.02
C TRP A 699 -1.42 -10.54 -30.91
N ARG A 700 -0.28 -10.51 -31.62
CA ARG A 700 0.59 -9.34 -31.71
C ARG A 700 -0.04 -8.27 -32.61
N LEU A 701 -0.58 -8.65 -33.77
CA LEU A 701 -1.32 -7.74 -34.66
C LEU A 701 -2.50 -7.09 -33.94
N LEU A 702 -3.31 -7.88 -33.22
CA LEU A 702 -4.43 -7.35 -32.45
C LEU A 702 -4.00 -6.37 -31.33
N LYS A 703 -2.80 -6.57 -30.76
CA LYS A 703 -2.21 -5.62 -29.79
C LYS A 703 -1.69 -4.35 -30.47
N SER A 704 -1.12 -4.45 -31.67
CA SER A 704 -0.71 -3.29 -32.47
C SER A 704 -1.92 -2.46 -32.87
N TRP A 705 -3.00 -3.12 -33.34
CA TRP A 705 -4.28 -2.47 -33.61
C TRP A 705 -4.80 -1.69 -32.40
N GLN A 706 -4.75 -2.26 -31.19
CA GLN A 706 -5.15 -1.56 -29.97
C GLN A 706 -4.32 -0.30 -29.64
N LYS A 707 -3.07 -0.22 -30.10
CA LYS A 707 -2.23 0.97 -29.91
C LYS A 707 -2.57 2.07 -30.91
N MET A 708 -2.89 1.70 -32.15
CA MET A 708 -3.29 2.64 -33.19
C MET A 708 -4.69 3.20 -32.94
N GLU A 709 -5.62 2.35 -32.52
CA GLU A 709 -6.99 2.71 -32.15
C GLU A 709 -7.21 2.44 -30.66
N PRO A 710 -6.72 3.33 -29.77
CA PRO A 710 -6.98 3.17 -28.35
C PRO A 710 -8.49 3.26 -28.09
N PRO A 711 -9.05 2.43 -27.19
CA PRO A 711 -10.47 2.46 -26.90
C PRO A 711 -10.88 3.83 -26.36
N VAL A 712 -11.87 4.47 -26.99
CA VAL A 712 -12.48 5.71 -26.51
C VAL A 712 -13.02 5.46 -25.10
N ARG A 713 -12.44 6.14 -24.11
CA ARG A 713 -12.81 5.94 -22.71
C ARG A 713 -14.05 6.74 -22.38
N VAL A 714 -15.06 6.05 -21.84
CA VAL A 714 -16.30 6.68 -21.38
C VAL A 714 -16.03 7.58 -20.17
N LEU A 715 -16.53 8.81 -20.18
CA LEU A 715 -16.33 9.78 -19.10
C LEU A 715 -17.05 9.37 -17.80
N PRO A 716 -16.49 9.69 -16.61
CA PRO A 716 -17.17 9.52 -15.33
C PRO A 716 -18.33 10.50 -15.19
N ILE A 717 -19.44 10.06 -14.60
CA ILE A 717 -20.58 10.94 -14.33
C ILE A 717 -20.46 11.59 -12.94
N SER A 718 -20.81 12.86 -12.79
CA SER A 718 -20.75 13.53 -11.48
C SER A 718 -22.02 13.23 -10.65
N PRO A 719 -21.97 13.35 -9.31
CA PRO A 719 -23.15 13.18 -8.47
C PRO A 719 -24.33 14.08 -8.88
N LEU A 720 -24.03 15.34 -9.26
CA LEU A 720 -25.04 16.31 -9.71
C LEU A 720 -25.76 15.85 -10.98
N MET A 721 -25.00 15.32 -11.94
CA MET A 721 -25.57 14.78 -13.18
C MET A 721 -26.43 13.54 -12.91
N VAL A 722 -26.04 12.69 -11.96
CA VAL A 722 -26.84 11.51 -11.57
C VAL A 722 -28.18 11.94 -11.02
N VAL A 723 -28.20 12.94 -10.14
CA VAL A 723 -29.44 13.49 -9.59
C VAL A 723 -30.29 14.13 -10.69
N ALA A 724 -29.69 14.91 -11.60
CA ALA A 724 -30.41 15.53 -12.71
C ALA A 724 -31.04 14.49 -13.66
N ILE A 725 -30.30 13.45 -14.05
CA ILE A 725 -30.79 12.37 -14.92
C ILE A 725 -31.89 11.57 -14.23
N SER A 726 -31.71 11.24 -12.95
CA SER A 726 -32.70 10.48 -12.19
C SER A 726 -33.96 11.31 -11.94
N GLY A 727 -33.83 12.60 -11.67
CA GLY A 727 -34.93 13.56 -11.51
C GLY A 727 -35.71 13.77 -12.81
N ALA A 728 -35.03 13.86 -13.95
CA ALA A 728 -35.69 13.91 -15.26
C ALA A 728 -36.52 12.64 -15.52
N CYS A 729 -35.96 11.46 -15.25
CA CYS A 729 -36.68 10.19 -15.37
C CYS A 729 -37.87 10.10 -14.42
N ALA A 730 -37.71 10.56 -13.17
CA ALA A 730 -38.78 10.63 -12.20
C ALA A 730 -39.96 11.51 -12.65
N ARG A 731 -39.66 12.70 -13.21
CA ARG A 731 -40.67 13.63 -13.72
C ARG A 731 -41.45 13.07 -14.91
N LEU A 732 -40.80 12.21 -15.70
CA LEU A 732 -41.41 11.50 -16.83
C LEU A 732 -42.12 10.20 -16.42
N GLY A 733 -42.22 9.89 -15.13
CA GLY A 733 -42.89 8.69 -14.62
C GLY A 733 -42.04 7.41 -14.65
N TYR A 734 -40.77 7.48 -15.08
CA TYR A 734 -39.85 6.33 -15.11
C TYR A 734 -39.18 6.08 -13.76
N VAL A 735 -39.98 5.75 -12.74
CA VAL A 735 -39.53 5.53 -11.35
C VAL A 735 -38.44 4.45 -11.25
N SER A 736 -38.62 3.32 -11.94
CA SER A 736 -37.68 2.21 -11.95
C SER A 736 -36.33 2.57 -12.60
N ALA A 737 -36.34 3.41 -13.64
CA ALA A 737 -35.12 3.91 -14.28
C ALA A 737 -34.38 4.91 -13.38
N ALA A 738 -35.11 5.82 -12.73
CA ALA A 738 -34.56 6.77 -11.76
C ALA A 738 -33.86 6.04 -10.60
N ALA A 739 -34.52 5.05 -10.01
CA ALA A 739 -33.93 4.20 -8.98
C ALA A 739 -32.69 3.44 -9.49
N ALA A 740 -32.75 2.92 -10.71
CA ALA A 740 -31.64 2.18 -11.31
C ALA A 740 -30.38 3.04 -11.51
N PHE A 741 -30.50 4.30 -11.93
CA PHE A 741 -29.37 5.20 -12.09
C PHE A 741 -28.74 5.60 -10.75
N LEU A 742 -29.56 5.91 -9.74
CA LEU A 742 -29.10 6.19 -8.37
C LEU A 742 -28.34 5.00 -7.77
N VAL A 743 -28.90 3.80 -7.90
CA VAL A 743 -28.27 2.57 -7.40
C VAL A 743 -26.99 2.24 -8.16
N ALA A 744 -26.96 2.43 -9.49
CA ALA A 744 -25.77 2.17 -10.30
C ALA A 744 -24.57 3.02 -9.85
N PHE A 745 -24.82 4.28 -9.48
CA PHE A 745 -23.80 5.19 -8.96
C PHE A 745 -23.40 4.84 -7.52
N ASP A 746 -24.37 4.74 -6.60
CA ASP A 746 -24.11 4.57 -5.16
C ASP A 746 -23.47 3.19 -4.86
N ALA A 747 -23.96 2.12 -5.48
CA ALA A 747 -23.48 0.75 -5.25
C ALA A 747 -22.38 0.30 -6.22
N LEU A 748 -21.88 1.21 -7.08
CA LEU A 748 -20.84 0.94 -8.08
C LEU A 748 -21.18 -0.28 -8.94
N LEU A 749 -22.42 -0.39 -9.45
CA LEU A 749 -22.86 -1.57 -10.19
C LEU A 749 -22.33 -1.56 -11.64
N ARG A 750 -22.01 -2.74 -12.18
CA ARG A 750 -21.83 -2.89 -13.64
C ARG A 750 -23.22 -2.89 -14.30
N PRO A 751 -23.34 -2.48 -15.58
CA PRO A 751 -24.62 -2.52 -16.28
C PRO A 751 -25.28 -3.91 -16.24
N GLY A 752 -24.51 -4.99 -16.41
CA GLY A 752 -25.04 -6.35 -16.27
C GLY A 752 -25.55 -6.71 -14.87
N GLU A 753 -24.92 -6.19 -13.81
CA GLU A 753 -25.38 -6.37 -12.42
C GLU A 753 -26.69 -5.61 -12.20
N LEU A 754 -26.84 -4.42 -12.80
CA LEU A 754 -28.05 -3.62 -12.75
C LEU A 754 -29.22 -4.28 -13.48
N TYR A 755 -28.99 -4.81 -14.69
CA TYR A 755 -30.04 -5.48 -15.49
C TYR A 755 -30.58 -6.75 -14.84
N ALA A 756 -29.77 -7.41 -14.02
CA ALA A 756 -30.11 -8.65 -13.33
C ALA A 756 -30.67 -8.42 -11.91
N LEU A 757 -30.70 -7.17 -11.43
CA LEU A 757 -31.16 -6.86 -10.08
C LEU A 757 -32.67 -7.12 -9.96
N GLN A 758 -33.07 -7.91 -8.96
CA GLN A 758 -34.45 -8.29 -8.68
C GLN A 758 -34.81 -7.88 -7.26
N LYS A 759 -36.10 -7.81 -6.95
CA LYS A 759 -36.56 -7.47 -5.59
C LYS A 759 -35.95 -8.36 -4.52
N GLN A 760 -35.90 -9.68 -4.74
CA GLN A 760 -35.31 -10.65 -3.80
C GLN A 760 -33.81 -10.45 -3.53
N HIS A 761 -33.10 -9.72 -4.41
CA HIS A 761 -31.68 -9.41 -4.22
C HIS A 761 -31.46 -8.20 -3.31
N VAL A 762 -32.54 -7.51 -2.89
CA VAL A 762 -32.47 -6.32 -2.03
C VAL A 762 -32.99 -6.68 -0.65
N THR A 763 -32.11 -6.59 0.35
CA THR A 763 -32.46 -6.74 1.76
C THR A 763 -32.30 -5.40 2.46
N TRP A 764 -33.10 -5.15 3.50
CA TRP A 764 -33.10 -3.87 4.21
C TRP A 764 -32.57 -4.06 5.62
N ALA A 765 -31.58 -3.26 6.02
CA ALA A 765 -31.05 -3.27 7.39
C ALA A 765 -30.67 -1.84 7.80
N GLY A 766 -31.18 -1.38 8.95
CA GLY A 766 -30.90 -0.04 9.48
C GLY A 766 -31.27 1.09 8.51
N GLY A 767 -32.38 0.97 7.78
CA GLY A 767 -32.83 1.96 6.79
C GLY A 767 -32.00 1.99 5.49
N LYS A 768 -31.05 1.07 5.31
CA LYS A 768 -30.21 0.97 4.12
C LYS A 768 -30.51 -0.29 3.32
N ALA A 769 -30.46 -0.17 1.99
CA ALA A 769 -30.55 -1.31 1.09
C ALA A 769 -29.19 -2.02 1.01
N ILE A 770 -29.21 -3.34 1.17
CA ILE A 770 -28.08 -4.24 0.96
C ILE A 770 -28.39 -5.09 -0.28
N LEU A 771 -27.58 -4.94 -1.32
CA LEU A 771 -27.74 -5.63 -2.59
C LEU A 771 -26.89 -6.90 -2.60
N SER A 772 -27.53 -8.06 -2.73
CA SER A 772 -26.87 -9.35 -2.96
C SER A 772 -26.73 -9.60 -4.47
N LEU A 773 -25.50 -9.55 -4.98
CA LEU A 773 -25.21 -9.69 -6.40
C LEU A 773 -24.79 -11.14 -6.70
N HIS A 774 -25.60 -11.82 -7.49
CA HIS A 774 -25.33 -13.19 -7.93
C HIS A 774 -24.68 -13.21 -9.32
N GLY A 775 -23.77 -14.17 -9.54
CA GLY A 775 -23.16 -14.38 -10.86
C GLY A 775 -22.20 -13.27 -11.33
N THR A 776 -21.64 -12.47 -10.41
CA THR A 776 -20.64 -11.45 -10.79
C THR A 776 -19.37 -12.11 -11.34
N LYS A 777 -18.68 -11.44 -12.29
CA LYS A 777 -17.44 -11.97 -12.91
C LYS A 777 -16.34 -12.31 -11.88
N THR A 778 -16.30 -11.59 -10.75
CA THR A 778 -15.41 -11.87 -9.61
C THR A 778 -15.95 -12.99 -8.72
N GLY A 779 -17.26 -13.00 -8.43
CA GLY A 779 -17.93 -14.01 -7.62
C GLY A 779 -17.93 -15.39 -8.27
N GLN A 780 -18.01 -15.47 -9.61
CA GLN A 780 -17.90 -16.73 -10.37
C GLN A 780 -16.52 -17.39 -10.24
N ARG A 781 -15.44 -16.60 -10.09
CA ARG A 781 -14.07 -17.12 -9.89
C ARG A 781 -13.80 -17.57 -8.46
N LYS A 782 -14.59 -17.08 -7.48
CA LYS A 782 -14.41 -17.35 -6.04
C LYS A 782 -15.56 -18.14 -5.41
N ALA A 783 -16.57 -18.54 -6.20
CA ALA A 783 -17.80 -19.18 -5.74
C ALA A 783 -18.49 -18.48 -4.55
N ALA A 784 -18.52 -17.14 -4.55
CA ALA A 784 -19.05 -16.32 -3.47
C ALA A 784 -20.09 -15.29 -3.97
N THR A 785 -21.18 -15.10 -3.22
CA THR A 785 -22.13 -14.00 -3.42
C THR A 785 -21.50 -12.71 -2.92
N GLU A 786 -21.44 -11.68 -3.77
CA GLU A 786 -20.93 -10.37 -3.37
C GLU A 786 -22.07 -9.50 -2.85
N MET A 787 -21.81 -8.67 -1.85
CA MET A 787 -22.80 -7.76 -1.27
C MET A 787 -22.29 -6.32 -1.30
N VAL A 788 -23.20 -5.36 -1.50
CA VAL A 788 -22.91 -3.92 -1.44
C VAL A 788 -24.05 -3.17 -0.78
N VAL A 789 -23.71 -2.20 0.07
CA VAL A 789 -24.67 -1.39 0.81
C VAL A 789 -24.86 -0.04 0.11
N CYS A 790 -26.10 0.36 -0.13
CA CYS A 790 -26.47 1.69 -0.59
C CYS A 790 -26.44 2.67 0.59
N HIS A 791 -25.59 3.70 0.50
CA HIS A 791 -25.38 4.65 1.58
C HIS A 791 -26.24 5.90 1.42
N SER A 792 -26.63 6.25 0.20
CA SER A 792 -27.47 7.40 -0.08
C SER A 792 -28.91 7.14 0.34
N HIS A 793 -29.44 8.00 1.21
CA HIS A 793 -30.84 7.95 1.63
C HIS A 793 -31.78 8.10 0.43
N VAL A 794 -31.46 9.00 -0.51
CA VAL A 794 -32.22 9.19 -1.76
C VAL A 794 -32.26 7.91 -2.58
N THR A 795 -31.11 7.23 -2.73
CA THR A 795 -31.05 5.94 -3.43
C THR A 795 -31.93 4.90 -2.74
N ASN A 796 -31.89 4.82 -1.42
CA ASN A 796 -32.69 3.87 -0.64
C ASN A 796 -34.21 4.14 -0.80
N VAL A 797 -34.66 5.39 -0.73
CA VAL A 797 -36.07 5.75 -0.91
C VAL A 797 -36.55 5.40 -2.33
N TRP A 798 -35.83 5.81 -3.36
CA TRP A 798 -36.22 5.56 -4.75
C TRP A 798 -36.18 4.07 -5.10
N LEU A 799 -35.20 3.34 -4.56
CA LEU A 799 -35.14 1.90 -4.70
C LEU A 799 -36.33 1.22 -4.02
N TRP A 800 -36.73 1.67 -2.83
CA TRP A 800 -37.93 1.16 -2.17
C TRP A 800 -39.20 1.46 -2.97
N LEU A 801 -39.36 2.69 -3.47
CA LEU A 801 -40.49 3.10 -4.31
C LEU A 801 -40.61 2.28 -5.59
N ALA A 802 -39.49 1.97 -6.24
CA ALA A 802 -39.48 1.13 -7.44
C ALA A 802 -39.81 -0.34 -7.14
N LEU A 803 -39.49 -0.84 -5.93
CA LEU A 803 -39.65 -2.25 -5.56
C LEU A 803 -40.92 -2.57 -4.76
N LYS A 804 -41.61 -1.58 -4.17
CA LYS A 804 -42.74 -1.81 -3.25
C LYS A 804 -43.82 -2.70 -3.87
N ASN A 805 -44.18 -2.45 -5.14
CA ASN A 805 -45.26 -3.15 -5.85
C ASN A 805 -44.79 -4.36 -6.67
N LYS A 806 -43.50 -4.71 -6.64
CA LYS A 806 -42.93 -5.83 -7.41
C LYS A 806 -42.98 -7.16 -6.64
N LYS A 807 -43.07 -8.29 -7.34
CA LYS A 807 -42.92 -9.64 -6.76
C LYS A 807 -41.44 -9.98 -6.55
N PRO A 808 -41.08 -10.97 -5.70
CA PRO A 808 -39.68 -11.27 -5.38
C PRO A 808 -38.75 -11.50 -6.59
N LYS A 809 -39.25 -12.18 -7.63
CA LYS A 809 -38.48 -12.48 -8.85
C LYS A 809 -38.51 -11.38 -9.92
N ASP A 810 -39.29 -10.32 -9.69
CA ASP A 810 -39.40 -9.23 -10.65
C ASP A 810 -38.12 -8.40 -10.65
N LYS A 811 -37.69 -7.99 -11.84
CA LYS A 811 -36.51 -7.14 -12.04
C LYS A 811 -36.79 -5.73 -11.53
N LEU A 812 -35.75 -5.03 -11.08
CA LEU A 812 -35.83 -3.60 -10.75
C LEU A 812 -36.33 -2.79 -11.96
N LEU A 813 -35.78 -3.07 -13.14
CA LEU A 813 -36.14 -2.40 -14.39
C LEU A 813 -37.43 -2.98 -14.98
N ASP A 814 -38.33 -2.09 -15.41
CA ASP A 814 -39.55 -2.43 -16.16
C ASP A 814 -39.35 -2.51 -17.67
N CYS A 815 -38.17 -2.08 -18.15
CA CYS A 815 -37.85 -2.00 -19.57
C CYS A 815 -36.67 -2.90 -19.94
N SER A 816 -36.47 -3.12 -21.23
CA SER A 816 -35.32 -3.89 -21.70
C SER A 816 -34.01 -3.10 -21.48
N PRO A 817 -32.86 -3.78 -21.40
CA PRO A 817 -31.57 -3.09 -21.35
C PRO A 817 -31.32 -2.15 -22.53
N ALA A 818 -31.94 -2.39 -23.70
CA ALA A 818 -31.83 -1.50 -24.86
C ALA A 818 -32.62 -0.21 -24.62
N ASP A 819 -33.84 -0.31 -24.11
CA ASP A 819 -34.70 0.84 -23.81
C ASP A 819 -34.09 1.72 -22.72
N LEU A 820 -33.48 1.13 -21.68
CA LEU A 820 -32.78 1.91 -20.65
C LEU A 820 -31.59 2.69 -21.23
N ARG A 821 -30.85 2.10 -22.19
CA ARG A 821 -29.75 2.80 -22.87
C ARG A 821 -30.26 3.92 -23.75
N HIS A 822 -31.36 3.69 -24.47
CA HIS A 822 -32.01 4.71 -25.27
C HIS A 822 -32.47 5.88 -24.38
N LEU A 823 -33.22 5.58 -23.31
CA LEU A 823 -33.67 6.57 -22.32
C LEU A 823 -32.50 7.37 -21.74
N PHE A 824 -31.40 6.71 -21.39
CA PHE A 824 -30.19 7.39 -20.91
C PHE A 824 -29.60 8.32 -21.97
N HIS A 825 -29.45 7.88 -23.22
CA HIS A 825 -28.91 8.71 -24.31
C HIS A 825 -29.80 9.91 -24.61
N THR A 826 -31.13 9.71 -24.71
CA THR A 826 -32.10 10.78 -24.89
C THR A 826 -32.03 11.79 -23.75
N THR A 827 -31.92 11.32 -22.50
CA THR A 827 -31.79 12.21 -21.32
C THR A 827 -30.48 13.02 -21.35
N ILE A 828 -29.35 12.41 -21.73
CA ILE A 828 -28.06 13.11 -21.87
C ILE A 828 -28.12 14.16 -22.98
N GLN A 829 -28.75 13.85 -24.12
CA GLN A 829 -28.97 14.80 -25.22
C GLN A 829 -29.84 15.98 -24.77
N HIS A 830 -30.93 15.72 -24.06
CA HIS A 830 -31.79 16.78 -23.51
C HIS A 830 -31.08 17.66 -22.47
N LEU A 831 -30.18 17.08 -21.66
CA LEU A 831 -29.37 17.82 -20.70
C LEU A 831 -28.19 18.58 -21.34
N GLN A 832 -28.04 18.48 -22.68
CA GLN A 832 -27.00 19.14 -23.49
C GLN A 832 -25.59 18.97 -22.92
N VAL A 833 -25.30 17.77 -22.41
CA VAL A 833 -24.00 17.47 -21.81
C VAL A 833 -23.00 17.12 -22.91
N ALA A 834 -21.90 17.86 -22.99
CA ALA A 834 -20.79 17.53 -23.89
C ALA A 834 -20.00 16.31 -23.38
N GLY A 835 -19.72 15.35 -24.26
CA GLY A 835 -18.83 14.22 -24.00
C GLY A 835 -19.46 12.83 -24.20
N HIS A 836 -18.61 11.82 -24.26
CA HIS A 836 -19.04 10.44 -24.52
C HIS A 836 -19.39 9.69 -23.22
N PHE A 837 -20.70 9.64 -22.89
CA PHE A 837 -21.25 8.95 -21.73
C PHE A 837 -21.95 7.63 -22.10
N SER A 838 -21.94 6.69 -21.15
CA SER A 838 -22.72 5.45 -21.23
C SER A 838 -23.17 5.04 -19.83
N LEU A 839 -23.98 3.99 -19.70
CA LEU A 839 -24.34 3.43 -18.39
C LEU A 839 -23.11 2.99 -17.56
N TYR A 840 -21.95 2.77 -18.20
CA TYR A 840 -20.70 2.49 -17.49
C TYR A 840 -20.12 3.72 -16.76
N SER A 841 -20.52 4.93 -17.16
CA SER A 841 -20.13 6.20 -16.54
C SER A 841 -20.55 6.28 -15.07
N PHE A 842 -21.67 5.67 -14.68
CA PHE A 842 -22.15 5.64 -13.29
C PHE A 842 -21.18 4.94 -12.34
N ARG A 843 -20.65 3.78 -12.75
CA ARG A 843 -19.66 3.05 -11.94
C ARG A 843 -18.34 3.80 -11.84
N ARG A 844 -17.90 4.44 -12.93
CA ARG A 844 -16.68 5.28 -12.94
C ARG A 844 -16.84 6.50 -12.04
N GLY A 845 -17.94 7.24 -12.22
CA GLY A 845 -18.29 8.42 -11.44
C GLY A 845 -18.42 8.12 -9.94
N GLY A 846 -19.18 7.08 -9.59
CA GLY A 846 -19.37 6.69 -8.19
C GLY A 846 -18.07 6.28 -7.52
N ALA A 847 -17.17 5.60 -8.25
CA ALA A 847 -15.90 5.16 -7.71
C ALA A 847 -14.97 6.34 -7.40
N THR A 848 -14.92 7.31 -8.32
CA THR A 848 -14.19 8.55 -8.12
C THR A 848 -14.75 9.34 -6.95
N TRP A 849 -16.08 9.52 -6.90
CA TRP A 849 -16.73 10.24 -5.81
C TRP A 849 -16.48 9.56 -4.46
N HIS A 850 -16.58 8.23 -4.40
CA HIS A 850 -16.30 7.47 -3.19
C HIS A 850 -14.84 7.57 -2.76
N PHE A 851 -13.90 7.52 -3.71
CA PHE A 851 -12.47 7.69 -3.41
C PHE A 851 -12.15 9.08 -2.89
N ILE A 852 -12.74 10.13 -3.48
CA ILE A 852 -12.58 11.51 -3.02
C ILE A 852 -13.19 11.70 -1.63
N SER A 853 -14.38 11.12 -1.39
CA SER A 853 -15.10 11.29 -0.13
C SER A 853 -14.45 10.54 1.03
N GLU A 854 -14.01 9.29 0.81
CA GLU A 854 -13.42 8.45 1.86
C GLU A 854 -11.89 8.61 1.99
N GLN A 855 -11.23 9.23 1.00
CA GLN A 855 -9.77 9.34 0.86
C GLN A 855 -9.01 8.00 1.02
N SER A 856 -9.71 6.87 0.83
CA SER A 856 -9.19 5.53 1.03
C SER A 856 -9.33 4.67 -0.21
N MET A 857 -8.19 4.26 -0.76
CA MET A 857 -8.14 3.29 -1.85
C MET A 857 -8.69 1.93 -1.40
N GLU A 858 -8.45 1.52 -0.15
CA GLU A 858 -8.91 0.23 0.37
C GLU A 858 -10.44 0.17 0.53
N ALA A 859 -11.05 1.22 1.06
CA ALA A 859 -12.51 1.32 1.16
C ALA A 859 -13.17 1.33 -0.24
N THR A 860 -12.54 2.04 -1.18
CA THR A 860 -12.99 2.10 -2.59
C THR A 860 -12.82 0.76 -3.30
N LEU A 861 -11.74 0.01 -3.03
CA LEU A 861 -11.55 -1.36 -3.52
C LEU A 861 -12.62 -2.30 -3.00
N LEU A 862 -12.95 -2.22 -1.70
CA LEU A 862 -13.96 -3.04 -1.06
C LEU A 862 -15.34 -2.76 -1.67
N ARG A 863 -15.75 -1.48 -1.76
CA ARG A 863 -17.03 -1.09 -2.35
C ARG A 863 -17.13 -1.42 -3.83
N GLY A 864 -16.07 -1.14 -4.58
CA GLY A 864 -15.98 -1.39 -6.01
C GLY A 864 -15.74 -2.85 -6.38
N ARG A 865 -15.57 -3.72 -5.36
CA ARG A 865 -15.37 -5.17 -5.49
C ARG A 865 -14.17 -5.49 -6.41
N TRP A 866 -13.07 -4.76 -6.24
CA TRP A 866 -11.83 -4.94 -6.99
C TRP A 866 -10.78 -5.66 -6.17
N VAL A 867 -10.09 -6.62 -6.81
CA VAL A 867 -9.01 -7.39 -6.17
C VAL A 867 -7.69 -6.62 -6.16
N SER A 868 -7.43 -5.79 -7.16
CA SER A 868 -6.17 -5.07 -7.31
C SER A 868 -6.37 -3.56 -7.49
N THR A 869 -5.47 -2.81 -6.87
CA THR A 869 -5.33 -1.35 -7.04
C THR A 869 -5.17 -0.96 -8.50
N THR A 870 -4.43 -1.74 -9.29
CA THR A 870 -4.26 -1.51 -10.74
C THR A 870 -5.59 -1.49 -11.49
N THR A 871 -6.52 -2.39 -11.14
CA THR A 871 -7.84 -2.44 -11.79
C THR A 871 -8.69 -1.24 -11.39
N ALA A 872 -8.67 -0.84 -10.11
CA ALA A 872 -9.42 0.32 -9.63
C ALA A 872 -8.88 1.63 -10.22
N ARG A 873 -7.56 1.75 -10.42
CA ARG A 873 -6.93 2.91 -11.07
C ARG A 873 -7.46 3.17 -12.47
N ILE A 874 -7.89 2.15 -13.23
CA ILE A 874 -8.54 2.33 -14.54
C ILE A 874 -9.83 3.18 -14.43
N TYR A 875 -10.50 3.16 -13.28
CA TYR A 875 -11.72 3.94 -13.04
C TYR A 875 -11.43 5.33 -12.47
N LEU A 876 -10.26 5.52 -11.83
CA LEU A 876 -9.88 6.75 -11.11
C LEU A 876 -8.94 7.67 -11.90
N GLN A 877 -8.03 7.12 -12.72
CA GLN A 877 -6.92 7.87 -13.35
C GLN A 877 -7.33 8.95 -14.36
N ASP A 878 -8.57 8.93 -14.87
CA ASP A 878 -9.04 9.93 -15.84
C ASP A 878 -10.01 10.96 -15.22
N ALA A 879 -10.50 10.74 -14.00
CA ALA A 879 -11.69 11.43 -13.49
C ALA A 879 -11.39 12.74 -12.74
N ALA A 880 -10.22 12.85 -12.12
CA ALA A 880 -9.81 14.06 -11.39
C ALA A 880 -9.57 15.25 -12.35
N ALA A 881 -9.12 14.99 -13.58
CA ALA A 881 -8.87 16.01 -14.60
C ALA A 881 -10.15 16.48 -15.32
N THR A 882 -11.22 15.69 -15.33
CA THR A 882 -12.48 16.05 -16.03
C THR A 882 -13.46 16.83 -15.15
N LEU A 883 -13.46 16.60 -13.83
CA LEU A 883 -14.37 17.31 -12.91
C LEU A 883 -14.07 18.82 -12.81
N SER A 884 -12.84 19.25 -13.14
CA SER A 884 -12.45 20.67 -13.19
C SER A 884 -12.95 21.44 -14.41
N HIS A 885 -13.53 20.78 -15.42
CA HIS A 885 -13.96 21.40 -16.69
C HIS A 885 -15.49 21.40 -16.92
N LEU A 886 -16.31 21.00 -15.95
CA LEU A 886 -17.76 20.96 -16.12
C LEU A 886 -18.39 22.34 -15.89
N GLN A 887 -18.63 23.08 -16.98
CA GLN A 887 -19.54 24.24 -16.96
C GLN A 887 -21.00 23.76 -16.91
N ILE A 888 -21.76 24.27 -15.96
CA ILE A 888 -23.16 23.90 -15.72
C ILE A 888 -24.08 24.78 -16.60
N SER A 889 -24.85 24.15 -17.50
CA SER A 889 -25.84 24.85 -18.34
C SER A 889 -27.11 25.26 -17.57
N ASP A 890 -27.87 26.25 -18.06
CA ASP A 890 -29.09 26.71 -17.39
C ASP A 890 -30.21 25.66 -17.34
N ALA A 891 -30.28 24.77 -18.34
CA ALA A 891 -31.16 23.60 -18.31
C ALA A 891 -30.80 22.64 -17.17
N GLN A 892 -29.50 22.37 -16.97
CA GLN A 892 -29.02 21.56 -15.85
C GLN A 892 -29.32 22.24 -14.51
N ARG A 893 -29.20 23.57 -14.42
CA ARG A 893 -29.62 24.34 -13.25
C ARG A 893 -31.11 24.24 -12.99
N SER A 894 -31.98 24.16 -13.99
CA SER A 894 -33.43 23.99 -13.80
C SER A 894 -33.79 22.62 -13.22
N TYR A 895 -33.22 21.53 -13.75
CA TYR A 895 -33.43 20.18 -13.19
C TYR A 895 -32.80 20.01 -11.80
N MET A 896 -31.65 20.66 -11.56
CA MET A 896 -31.07 20.76 -10.23
C MET A 896 -31.93 21.63 -9.30
N LYS A 897 -32.54 22.72 -9.78
CA LYS A 897 -33.47 23.58 -9.04
C LYS A 897 -34.77 22.88 -8.67
N VAL A 898 -35.24 21.89 -9.43
CA VAL A 898 -36.32 21.00 -8.95
C VAL A 898 -35.82 20.15 -7.78
N GLY A 899 -34.59 19.64 -7.83
CA GLY A 899 -33.93 18.97 -6.70
C GLY A 899 -33.53 19.89 -5.53
N ASP A 900 -33.38 21.20 -5.77
CA ASP A 900 -32.84 22.19 -4.83
C ASP A 900 -33.96 23.12 -4.26
N SER A 901 -35.08 23.31 -4.96
CA SER A 901 -36.31 23.88 -4.39
C SER A 901 -37.03 22.86 -3.50
N LEU A 902 -36.78 21.55 -3.74
CA LEU A 902 -37.01 20.45 -2.81
C LEU A 902 -36.09 20.48 -1.56
N TYR A 903 -35.06 21.33 -1.55
CA TYR A 903 -34.00 21.38 -0.52
C TYR A 903 -33.96 22.71 0.27
N ARG A 904 -34.43 23.85 -0.29
CA ARG A 904 -34.13 25.20 0.25
C ARG A 904 -35.21 26.00 0.96
N GLN A 905 -36.49 25.62 0.97
CA GLN A 905 -37.43 26.36 1.84
C GLN A 905 -37.32 25.86 3.28
N ASP A 906 -36.97 26.80 4.15
CA ASP A 906 -36.78 26.74 5.62
C ASP A 906 -35.43 26.24 6.16
N SER A 907 -34.37 26.87 5.66
CA SER A 907 -33.08 26.94 6.34
C SER A 907 -33.13 27.91 7.53
N GLN A 908 -33.50 27.44 8.73
CA GLN A 908 -32.86 27.99 9.94
C GLN A 908 -32.92 27.13 11.21
N LYS A 909 -33.67 26.04 11.25
CA LYS A 909 -33.61 25.11 12.37
C LYS A 909 -33.90 23.71 11.86
N LEU A 910 -32.89 22.86 11.65
CA LEU A 910 -33.02 21.39 11.70
C LEU A 910 -31.65 20.71 11.47
N ARG A 911 -31.06 20.20 12.56
CA ARG A 911 -29.92 19.27 12.59
C ARG A 911 -30.37 17.82 12.74
N GLN A 912 -31.63 17.50 12.47
CA GLN A 912 -32.21 16.17 12.65
C GLN A 912 -33.20 15.90 11.52
N VAL A 913 -32.84 14.96 10.65
CA VAL A 913 -33.38 14.70 9.31
C VAL A 913 -34.70 13.91 9.32
N ASP A 914 -35.29 13.61 10.47
CA ASP A 914 -36.16 12.41 10.56
C ASP A 914 -37.68 12.63 10.75
N ARG A 915 -38.26 13.83 10.58
CA ARG A 915 -39.73 13.98 10.81
C ARG A 915 -40.60 14.70 9.76
N LEU A 916 -40.04 15.30 8.71
CA LEU A 916 -40.85 15.98 7.67
C LEU A 916 -41.10 15.15 6.41
N PHE A 917 -40.61 13.91 6.36
CA PHE A 917 -40.77 13.03 5.19
C PHE A 917 -42.17 12.43 5.07
N LEU A 918 -42.97 12.43 6.15
CA LEU A 918 -44.31 11.85 6.19
C LEU A 918 -45.42 12.76 5.60
N HIS A 919 -45.19 14.07 5.47
CA HIS A 919 -46.26 15.00 5.03
C HIS A 919 -46.38 15.13 3.50
N CYS A 920 -45.33 14.83 2.73
CA CYS A 920 -45.32 15.02 1.27
C CYS A 920 -45.91 13.85 0.45
N ALA A 921 -46.31 12.75 1.10
CA ALA A 921 -47.14 11.73 0.45
C ALA A 921 -48.52 12.28 0.02
N ALA A 922 -48.96 13.41 0.61
CA ALA A 922 -50.25 14.04 0.33
C ALA A 922 -50.28 14.95 -0.91
N LEU A 923 -49.13 15.43 -1.42
CA LEU A 923 -49.08 16.48 -2.45
C LEU A 923 -48.74 16.00 -3.88
N SER A 924 -48.60 14.68 -4.09
CA SER A 924 -48.29 14.09 -5.42
C SER A 924 -49.47 14.09 -6.41
N PHE A 925 -50.43 14.99 -6.19
CA PHE A 925 -51.75 14.92 -6.76
C PHE A 925 -52.31 16.35 -6.84
N ARG A 926 -51.82 17.13 -7.79
CA ARG A 926 -52.53 18.28 -8.40
C ARG A 926 -51.77 18.76 -9.64
N GLU A 927 -52.40 18.50 -10.78
CA GLU A 927 -52.23 19.06 -12.14
C GLU A 927 -51.10 18.56 -13.07
N PRO A 928 -51.47 17.93 -14.21
CA PRO A 928 -50.62 17.81 -15.40
C PRO A 928 -50.92 18.93 -16.42
N PHE A 929 -49.88 19.49 -17.06
CA PHE A 929 -49.99 20.35 -18.28
C PHE A 929 -49.81 19.52 -19.57
N PRO A 930 -50.38 19.94 -20.71
CA PRO A 930 -50.88 19.05 -21.75
C PRO A 930 -49.85 18.79 -22.87
N MET A 931 -49.85 17.56 -23.36
CA MET A 931 -49.46 17.21 -24.74
C MET A 931 -50.72 16.66 -25.40
N SER A 932 -51.20 17.33 -26.43
CA SER A 932 -52.40 16.98 -27.19
C SER A 932 -52.25 15.61 -27.87
N PRO A 933 -53.30 14.78 -27.82
CA PRO A 933 -53.90 14.30 -29.07
C PRO A 933 -55.44 14.34 -29.02
N GLU A 934 -56.06 14.54 -30.18
CA GLU A 934 -57.51 14.72 -30.33
C GLU A 934 -58.37 13.49 -29.95
N ARG A 935 -59.45 13.80 -29.19
CA ARG A 935 -60.85 13.31 -29.14
C ARG A 935 -61.20 11.79 -29.20
N HIS A 936 -61.84 11.27 -28.14
CA HIS A 936 -63.32 11.22 -27.95
C HIS A 936 -63.70 10.42 -26.67
N GLU A 937 -64.66 10.95 -25.89
CA GLU A 937 -65.33 10.42 -24.67
C GLU A 937 -66.73 9.81 -25.01
N PRO A 938 -67.59 9.25 -24.11
CA PRO A 938 -67.55 8.81 -22.68
C PRO A 938 -68.36 7.46 -22.43
N PRO A 939 -69.14 7.19 -21.33
CA PRO A 939 -68.82 6.85 -19.92
C PRO A 939 -69.44 5.49 -19.40
N VAL A 940 -69.20 5.10 -18.12
CA VAL A 940 -70.19 4.69 -17.07
C VAL A 940 -69.67 3.68 -15.97
N ARG A 941 -69.81 4.14 -14.70
CA ARG A 941 -70.03 3.53 -13.35
C ARG A 941 -69.96 1.99 -13.10
N SER A 942 -69.33 1.52 -12.00
CA SER A 942 -69.90 1.39 -10.62
C SER A 942 -69.14 0.42 -9.65
N THR A 943 -69.02 0.83 -8.36
CA THR A 943 -69.16 0.09 -7.06
C THR A 943 -68.18 -0.99 -6.51
N ALA A 944 -67.57 -0.66 -5.33
CA ALA A 944 -67.44 -1.36 -4.01
C ALA A 944 -67.08 -2.89 -3.94
N ALA A 945 -66.35 -3.50 -2.99
CA ALA A 945 -66.02 -3.27 -1.56
C ALA A 945 -64.84 -4.26 -1.12
N PRO A 946 -64.44 -4.47 0.17
CA PRO A 946 -63.02 -4.47 0.62
C PRO A 946 -62.42 -5.81 1.15
N MET A 947 -61.12 -5.80 1.49
CA MET A 947 -60.39 -6.87 2.22
C MET A 947 -59.77 -6.35 3.55
N PRO A 948 -59.49 -7.23 4.54
CA PRO A 948 -59.36 -6.88 5.96
C PRO A 948 -57.92 -6.63 6.46
N ALA A 949 -57.93 -6.05 7.66
CA ALA A 949 -56.89 -5.63 8.59
C ALA A 949 -55.72 -6.59 8.86
N GLU A 950 -54.51 -6.01 8.97
CA GLU A 950 -53.68 -6.02 10.19
C GLU A 950 -52.31 -5.35 9.93
N MET A 951 -52.25 -4.02 10.07
CA MET A 951 -51.00 -3.29 10.37
C MET A 951 -51.30 -1.87 10.91
N SER A 952 -52.23 -1.78 11.88
CA SER A 952 -52.78 -0.51 12.40
C SER A 952 -52.06 0.07 13.62
N SER A 953 -50.87 -0.40 14.01
CA SER A 953 -50.27 0.02 15.29
C SER A 953 -49.05 0.95 15.20
N PHE A 954 -48.78 1.58 14.05
CA PHE A 954 -47.66 2.54 13.93
C PHE A 954 -48.05 3.93 13.41
N ILE A 955 -49.34 4.16 13.09
CA ILE A 955 -49.87 5.44 12.58
C ILE A 955 -51.00 5.92 13.48
N LEU A 956 -50.72 6.08 14.78
CA LEU A 956 -51.67 6.68 15.73
C LEU A 956 -51.03 7.81 16.54
N HIS A 957 -50.15 8.59 15.90
CA HIS A 957 -49.67 9.83 16.53
C HIS A 957 -49.39 11.02 15.62
N LEU A 958 -49.68 10.97 14.32
CA LEU A 958 -49.46 12.12 13.42
C LEU A 958 -50.51 12.25 12.30
N GLU A 959 -51.81 12.08 12.60
CA GLU A 959 -52.89 12.62 11.78
C GLU A 959 -54.04 13.10 12.68
N ALA A 960 -53.85 14.27 13.28
CA ALA A 960 -54.94 15.17 13.60
C ALA A 960 -54.69 16.45 12.81
N GLN A 961 -55.18 16.46 11.56
CA GLN A 961 -55.79 17.58 10.84
C GLN A 961 -55.72 17.36 9.32
N ASP A 962 -56.91 17.19 8.76
CA ASP A 962 -57.38 17.50 7.40
C ASP A 962 -56.64 16.85 6.20
N GLY A 963 -57.21 15.93 5.41
CA GLY A 963 -58.62 15.66 5.14
C GLY A 963 -59.05 16.09 3.73
N ASP A 964 -58.33 15.69 2.66
CA ASP A 964 -58.89 15.74 1.28
C ASP A 964 -58.12 14.90 0.23
N SER A 965 -57.98 13.58 0.44
CA SER A 965 -57.20 12.66 -0.42
C SER A 965 -58.04 11.61 -1.18
N GLU A 966 -59.36 11.68 -1.17
CA GLU A 966 -60.21 10.70 -1.88
C GLU A 966 -60.47 11.07 -3.36
N ARG A 967 -60.12 12.29 -3.78
CA ARG A 967 -60.39 12.76 -5.15
C ARG A 967 -59.35 12.35 -6.19
N LEU A 968 -58.21 11.79 -5.79
CA LEU A 968 -57.05 11.64 -6.66
C LEU A 968 -56.57 10.18 -6.88
N LYS A 969 -57.07 9.21 -6.12
CA LYS A 969 -56.73 7.79 -6.31
C LYS A 969 -57.40 7.12 -7.51
N ALA A 970 -58.39 7.74 -8.15
CA ALA A 970 -59.14 7.14 -9.25
C ALA A 970 -58.49 7.31 -10.64
N GLU A 971 -57.51 8.21 -10.81
CA GLU A 971 -57.04 8.61 -12.15
C GLU A 971 -55.83 7.81 -12.69
N VAL A 972 -55.17 6.98 -11.85
CA VAL A 972 -53.88 6.37 -12.21
C VAL A 972 -53.98 4.88 -12.60
N LEU A 973 -55.14 4.23 -12.49
CA LEU A 973 -55.27 2.78 -12.68
C LEU A 973 -55.74 2.31 -14.07
N SER A 974 -55.86 3.16 -15.10
CA SER A 974 -56.42 2.73 -16.41
C SER A 974 -55.50 2.78 -17.65
N ARG A 975 -54.18 2.96 -17.51
CA ARG A 975 -53.26 2.89 -18.67
C ARG A 975 -52.23 1.77 -18.55
N SER A 976 -52.60 0.57 -19.01
CA SER A 976 -51.63 -0.43 -19.48
C SER A 976 -51.66 -0.47 -21.01
N PRO A 977 -50.55 -0.23 -21.72
CA PRO A 977 -50.36 -0.80 -23.04
C PRO A 977 -49.79 -2.21 -22.88
N VAL A 978 -50.63 -3.20 -23.19
CA VAL A 978 -50.22 -4.57 -23.52
C VAL A 978 -49.33 -4.49 -24.76
N TRP A 979 -48.15 -5.08 -24.69
CA TRP A 979 -47.34 -5.41 -25.87
C TRP A 979 -47.55 -6.88 -26.21
N THR A 980 -48.07 -7.15 -27.41
CA THR A 980 -48.03 -8.45 -28.09
C THR A 980 -47.87 -8.21 -29.59
N PRO A 981 -47.21 -9.13 -30.29
CA PRO A 981 -45.76 -9.40 -30.33
C PRO A 981 -44.95 -8.27 -30.96
#